data_AF-A0AAW5J8W4-F1
#
_entry.id   AF-A0AAW5J8W4-F1
#
_cell.length_a   1.000
_cell.length_b   1.000
_cell.length_c   1.000
_cell.angle_alpha   90.00
_cell.angle_beta   90.00
_cell.angle_gamma   90.00
#
_symmetry.space_group_name_H-M   'P 1'
#
loop_
_entity.id
_entity.type
_entity.pdbx_description
1 polymer ?
#
loop_
_entity_poly.entity_id
_entity_poly.type
_entity_poly.pdbx_seq_one_letter_code
_entity_poly.pdbx_strand_id
1 'polypeptide(L)'
;MDANTWVSMREINSERDLIAGENLQITLINTARGEPVETVRFSPTPAVGQYEWTKAFADHINATAVHLRAGVRQTDGTFKTEHSSYLNKIWTDSAPDRVALTTACRFNQWSDLYTVNAVGALPEGTTITCNLLNKSTGDLYQTVQCHVPTERLGRYWWPAYLSETINNRGELLRAGEKDDAQKKFVPIGSSFRNHVWAPAGLPLTLEFDVGFSPAALASAAQVFTRLCDQIPKSIPSAQDIDVWLSGFSDGKFRDITYPAQGSTVEDISGLNLHLDRAFRIACYLFSQATASPAHYLSHALEALNFYARQDYKISWWNRQIGLAKKAGRTAVLLAKHLTGSELIKQFIPYAMKTTNTYAYTQTGANLADFASVQILWSVSAWKNSGQGSYLLYLRAAADVLSGLCQPVEREGKEHGEGVSVDYAINQHNALNGSQYCMQLYSGSYGAELLNRIVEGAVVLVSEFSLTATAMSELVNVVVEGMGWMGYASRMDFHVNGRAISRGVPSNAHIAKWAEVLLPFADTANKEALNELIRRTIGDESNNQYYSGGRLFWVNDYLAHIGSHYCVWAKAISTRTVGGESGNGENPKGYYMGAGTCFLTHHGKEYEGIQPVWDWQRLPGTTVEQVPNFKWPNTAWGVNMWGSHDFAGGVSDGKRTLLSMELSRKNVNRPGFLGDSNL
;
A
#
# COMPACT_ATOMS: atom_id res chain seq x y z
N MET A 1 -7.26 -63.60 -9.86
CA MET A 1 -7.94 -62.89 -8.75
C MET A 1 -9.43 -63.15 -8.93
N ASP A 2 -10.09 -63.71 -7.92
CA ASP A 2 -11.52 -64.01 -8.00
C ASP A 2 -12.34 -62.74 -8.31
N ALA A 3 -13.36 -62.88 -9.16
CA ALA A 3 -14.22 -61.78 -9.63
C ALA A 3 -15.10 -61.13 -8.53
N ASN A 4 -14.91 -61.51 -7.25
CA ASN A 4 -15.77 -61.16 -6.12
C ASN A 4 -15.18 -60.14 -5.12
N THR A 5 -14.06 -59.49 -5.44
CA THR A 5 -13.37 -58.57 -4.51
C THR A 5 -13.16 -57.15 -5.08
N TRP A 6 -14.09 -56.64 -5.91
CA TRP A 6 -14.04 -55.25 -6.38
C TRP A 6 -15.08 -54.37 -5.67
N VAL A 7 -14.64 -53.26 -5.09
CA VAL A 7 -15.47 -52.29 -4.38
C VAL A 7 -15.65 -51.04 -5.25
N SER A 8 -16.89 -50.58 -5.39
CA SER A 8 -17.21 -49.34 -6.11
C SER A 8 -16.73 -48.14 -5.31
N MET A 9 -16.02 -47.22 -5.97
CA MET A 9 -15.47 -46.02 -5.36
C MET A 9 -16.31 -44.79 -5.68
N ARG A 10 -16.31 -44.36 -6.95
CA ARG A 10 -16.99 -43.15 -7.41
C ARG A 10 -17.27 -43.20 -8.92
N GLU A 11 -18.14 -42.32 -9.40
CA GLU A 11 -18.45 -42.15 -10.82
C GLU A 11 -17.31 -41.43 -11.56
N ILE A 12 -17.09 -41.80 -12.82
CA ILE A 12 -16.41 -40.97 -13.83
C ILE A 12 -17.50 -40.09 -14.43
N ASN A 13 -17.41 -38.78 -14.21
CA ASN A 13 -18.48 -37.87 -14.58
C ASN A 13 -18.01 -36.81 -15.58
N SER A 14 -18.81 -36.57 -16.61
CA SER A 14 -18.60 -35.47 -17.56
C SER A 14 -19.74 -34.47 -17.53
N GLU A 15 -19.39 -33.19 -17.41
CA GLU A 15 -20.31 -32.07 -17.58
C GLU A 15 -19.94 -31.16 -18.75
N ARG A 16 -18.89 -31.53 -19.49
CA ARG A 16 -18.42 -30.85 -20.70
C ARG A 16 -17.50 -31.74 -21.53
N ASP A 17 -17.19 -31.27 -22.73
CA ASP A 17 -16.15 -31.85 -23.58
C ASP A 17 -14.77 -31.73 -22.93
N LEU A 18 -13.93 -32.73 -23.19
CA LEU A 18 -12.54 -32.74 -22.75
C LEU A 18 -11.68 -32.17 -23.87
N ILE A 19 -11.10 -30.99 -23.64
CA ILE A 19 -10.30 -30.29 -24.65
C ILE A 19 -8.98 -31.03 -24.88
N ALA A 20 -8.42 -30.88 -26.09
CA ALA A 20 -7.16 -31.50 -26.45
C ALA A 20 -6.05 -31.12 -25.45
N GLY A 21 -5.31 -32.11 -24.97
CA GLY A 21 -4.22 -31.89 -24.02
C GLY A 21 -4.64 -31.64 -22.56
N GLU A 22 -5.93 -31.59 -22.23
CA GLU A 22 -6.36 -31.53 -20.82
C GLU A 22 -6.11 -32.88 -20.12
N ASN A 23 -5.34 -32.85 -19.04
CA ASN A 23 -4.99 -34.05 -18.28
C ASN A 23 -6.10 -34.42 -17.28
N LEU A 24 -6.58 -35.65 -17.39
CA LEU A 24 -7.34 -36.33 -16.34
C LEU A 24 -6.40 -37.21 -15.53
N GLN A 25 -6.69 -37.32 -14.24
CA GLN A 25 -5.93 -38.15 -13.32
C GLN A 25 -6.87 -38.90 -12.40
N ILE A 26 -6.49 -40.13 -12.07
CA ILE A 26 -6.97 -40.84 -10.90
C ILE A 26 -5.79 -41.37 -10.10
N THR A 27 -5.84 -41.16 -8.79
CA THR A 27 -4.85 -41.67 -7.85
C THR A 27 -5.57 -42.47 -6.78
N LEU A 28 -5.26 -43.77 -6.72
CA LEU A 28 -5.67 -44.67 -5.66
C LEU A 28 -4.69 -44.55 -4.50
N ILE A 29 -5.19 -44.26 -3.31
CA ILE A 29 -4.41 -43.99 -2.10
C ILE A 29 -4.73 -45.06 -1.06
N ASN A 30 -3.71 -45.53 -0.37
CA ASN A 30 -3.88 -46.28 0.88
C ASN A 30 -3.94 -45.28 2.04
N THR A 31 -5.12 -45.07 2.62
CA THR A 31 -5.31 -44.06 3.67
C THR A 31 -4.69 -44.43 5.01
N ALA A 32 -4.34 -45.70 5.24
CA ALA A 32 -3.62 -46.10 6.44
C ALA A 32 -2.12 -45.75 6.37
N ARG A 33 -1.54 -45.71 5.16
CA ARG A 33 -0.12 -45.38 4.93
C ARG A 33 0.11 -43.99 4.36
N GLY A 34 -0.92 -43.35 3.82
CA GLY A 34 -0.80 -42.05 3.14
C GLY A 34 -0.26 -42.12 1.71
N GLU A 35 0.13 -43.30 1.25
CA GLU A 35 0.88 -43.46 0.00
C GLU A 35 -0.05 -43.69 -1.22
N PRO A 36 0.29 -43.10 -2.39
CA PRO A 36 -0.29 -43.50 -3.66
C PRO A 36 0.05 -44.96 -3.96
N VAL A 37 -0.97 -45.78 -4.21
CA VAL A 37 -0.77 -47.16 -4.64
C VAL A 37 -0.76 -47.29 -6.15
N GLU A 38 -1.57 -46.48 -6.83
CA GLU A 38 -1.61 -46.46 -8.28
C GLU A 38 -2.06 -45.08 -8.76
N THR A 39 -1.48 -44.59 -9.85
CA THR A 39 -1.92 -43.36 -10.52
C THR A 39 -2.03 -43.61 -12.02
N VAL A 40 -3.18 -43.28 -12.57
CA VAL A 40 -3.45 -43.33 -14.01
C VAL A 40 -3.71 -41.91 -14.49
N ARG A 41 -3.05 -41.54 -15.59
CA ARG A 41 -3.22 -40.23 -16.25
C ARG A 41 -3.69 -40.44 -17.68
N PHE A 42 -4.58 -39.58 -18.14
CA PHE A 42 -5.15 -39.65 -19.48
C PHE A 42 -5.27 -38.25 -20.07
N SER A 43 -4.83 -38.10 -21.31
CA SER A 43 -4.88 -36.83 -22.03
C SER A 43 -5.40 -37.13 -23.44
N PRO A 44 -6.48 -36.48 -23.89
CA PRO A 44 -7.03 -36.74 -25.21
C PRO A 44 -6.23 -35.96 -26.27
N THR A 45 -5.95 -36.63 -27.39
CA THR A 45 -5.39 -36.00 -28.59
C THR A 45 -6.05 -36.64 -29.82
N PRO A 46 -7.04 -36.01 -30.49
CA PRO A 46 -7.58 -34.64 -30.34
C PRO A 46 -8.61 -34.50 -29.20
N ALA A 47 -9.33 -33.36 -29.13
CA ALA A 47 -10.43 -33.15 -28.19
C ALA A 47 -11.53 -34.21 -28.35
N VAL A 48 -12.19 -34.56 -27.25
CA VAL A 48 -13.16 -35.66 -27.21
C VAL A 48 -14.47 -35.19 -26.55
N GLY A 49 -15.60 -35.54 -27.17
CA GLY A 49 -16.92 -35.12 -26.69
C GLY A 49 -17.25 -35.66 -25.30
N GLN A 50 -18.14 -34.98 -24.58
CA GLN A 50 -18.43 -35.24 -23.17
C GLN A 50 -18.75 -36.72 -22.84
N TYR A 51 -19.49 -37.41 -23.71
CA TYR A 51 -19.85 -38.82 -23.50
C TYR A 51 -18.77 -39.82 -23.93
N GLU A 52 -17.85 -39.39 -24.78
CA GLU A 52 -16.83 -40.25 -25.39
C GLU A 52 -15.59 -40.32 -24.51
N TRP A 53 -15.20 -39.19 -23.90
CA TRP A 53 -13.97 -39.16 -23.11
C TRP A 53 -14.09 -39.98 -21.84
N THR A 54 -15.27 -40.08 -21.25
CA THR A 54 -15.52 -40.89 -20.05
C THR A 54 -15.29 -42.37 -20.35
N LYS A 55 -15.75 -42.84 -21.52
CA LYS A 55 -15.49 -44.20 -22.00
C LYS A 55 -14.00 -44.39 -22.30
N ALA A 56 -13.39 -43.48 -23.05
CA ALA A 56 -11.97 -43.55 -23.41
C ALA A 56 -11.07 -43.58 -22.16
N PHE A 57 -11.39 -42.77 -21.15
CA PHE A 57 -10.68 -42.78 -19.87
C PHE A 57 -10.91 -44.08 -19.10
N ALA A 58 -12.14 -44.61 -19.08
CA ALA A 58 -12.43 -45.90 -18.45
C ALA A 58 -11.71 -47.07 -19.15
N ASP A 59 -11.67 -47.08 -20.49
CA ASP A 59 -10.92 -48.06 -21.28
C ASP A 59 -9.43 -47.96 -20.97
N HIS A 60 -8.89 -46.74 -20.88
CA HIS A 60 -7.50 -46.49 -20.54
C HIS A 60 -7.15 -47.01 -19.14
N ILE A 61 -8.02 -46.78 -18.13
CA ILE A 61 -7.86 -47.34 -16.79
C ILE A 61 -7.82 -48.87 -16.86
N ASN A 62 -8.77 -49.51 -17.56
CA ASN A 62 -8.79 -50.97 -17.65
C ASN A 62 -7.57 -51.56 -18.39
N ALA A 63 -7.00 -50.81 -19.33
CA ALA A 63 -5.83 -51.22 -20.10
C ALA A 63 -4.50 -51.05 -19.34
N THR A 64 -4.43 -50.10 -18.41
CA THR A 64 -3.15 -49.68 -17.78
C THR A 64 -3.07 -49.97 -16.29
N ALA A 65 -4.20 -50.08 -15.60
CA ALA A 65 -4.25 -50.18 -14.16
C ALA A 65 -4.26 -51.62 -13.65
N VAL A 66 -3.56 -51.84 -12.54
CA VAL A 66 -3.46 -53.09 -11.79
C VAL A 66 -4.52 -53.14 -10.69
N HIS A 67 -4.69 -52.06 -9.93
CA HIS A 67 -5.56 -51.97 -8.75
C HIS A 67 -6.85 -51.20 -8.99
N LEU A 68 -7.07 -50.73 -10.23
CA LEU A 68 -8.27 -50.02 -10.65
C LEU A 68 -8.98 -50.72 -11.82
N ARG A 69 -10.31 -50.67 -11.80
CA ARG A 69 -11.16 -51.00 -12.95
C ARG A 69 -12.18 -49.88 -13.15
N ALA A 70 -12.67 -49.71 -14.37
CA ALA A 70 -13.65 -48.71 -14.70
C ALA A 70 -14.77 -49.25 -15.60
N GLY A 71 -16.01 -48.81 -15.36
CA GLY A 71 -17.19 -49.18 -16.15
C GLY A 71 -18.38 -49.62 -15.30
N VAL A 72 -19.40 -50.16 -15.98
CA VAL A 72 -20.57 -50.78 -15.36
C VAL A 72 -20.26 -52.26 -15.11
N ARG A 73 -20.30 -52.69 -13.84
CA ARG A 73 -20.07 -54.09 -13.47
C ARG A 73 -21.21 -54.96 -14.01
N GLN A 74 -20.86 -55.99 -14.78
CA GLN A 74 -21.78 -56.96 -15.36
C GLN A 74 -22.03 -58.12 -14.39
N THR A 75 -23.05 -58.94 -14.68
CA THR A 75 -23.41 -60.11 -13.87
C THR A 75 -22.33 -61.19 -13.84
N ASP A 76 -21.46 -61.24 -14.86
CA ASP A 76 -20.31 -62.15 -14.94
C ASP A 76 -19.06 -61.62 -14.22
N GLY A 77 -19.16 -60.45 -13.58
CA GLY A 77 -18.06 -59.81 -12.86
C GLY A 77 -17.12 -58.96 -13.72
N THR A 78 -17.32 -58.90 -15.04
CA THR A 78 -16.55 -58.03 -15.94
C THR A 78 -17.02 -56.56 -15.85
N PHE A 79 -16.21 -55.64 -16.36
CA PHE A 79 -16.52 -54.20 -16.39
C PHE A 79 -16.70 -53.75 -17.84
N LYS A 80 -17.93 -53.37 -18.20
CA LYS A 80 -18.23 -52.83 -19.53
C LYS A 80 -18.15 -51.30 -19.48
N THR A 81 -17.35 -50.71 -20.37
CA THR A 81 -17.27 -49.25 -20.51
C THR A 81 -18.38 -48.74 -21.42
N GLU A 82 -19.01 -47.63 -21.02
CA GLU A 82 -20.21 -47.10 -21.69
C GLU A 82 -19.94 -45.69 -22.24
N HIS A 83 -20.56 -45.36 -23.38
CA HIS A 83 -20.62 -43.99 -23.91
C HIS A 83 -21.62 -43.17 -23.09
N SER A 84 -21.21 -42.70 -21.92
CA SER A 84 -22.11 -42.06 -20.96
C SER A 84 -21.38 -41.06 -20.08
N SER A 85 -22.07 -39.96 -19.73
CA SER A 85 -21.57 -38.94 -18.84
C SER A 85 -21.57 -39.31 -17.35
N TYR A 86 -22.16 -40.46 -16.97
CA TYR A 86 -22.34 -40.82 -15.55
C TYR A 86 -22.34 -42.33 -15.24
N LEU A 87 -22.50 -43.21 -16.23
CA LEU A 87 -22.64 -44.66 -15.96
C LEU A 87 -21.32 -45.33 -15.58
N ASN A 88 -20.19 -44.83 -16.09
CA ASN A 88 -18.89 -45.41 -15.78
C ASN A 88 -18.51 -45.14 -14.31
N LYS A 89 -18.20 -46.20 -13.55
CA LYS A 89 -17.73 -46.10 -12.17
C LYS A 89 -16.30 -46.62 -12.05
N ILE A 90 -15.56 -46.06 -11.11
CA ILE A 90 -14.25 -46.54 -10.68
C ILE A 90 -14.44 -47.60 -9.61
N TRP A 91 -13.67 -48.67 -9.72
CA TRP A 91 -13.64 -49.81 -8.80
C TRP A 91 -12.20 -50.08 -8.37
N THR A 92 -12.02 -50.58 -7.14
CA THR A 92 -10.71 -51.00 -6.62
C THR A 92 -10.78 -52.36 -5.93
N ASP A 93 -9.63 -52.97 -5.66
CA ASP A 93 -9.54 -54.20 -4.89
C ASP A 93 -10.17 -54.04 -3.49
N SER A 94 -10.72 -55.11 -2.91
CA SER A 94 -11.39 -55.08 -1.60
C SER A 94 -10.41 -54.92 -0.43
N ALA A 95 -9.23 -54.36 -0.66
CA ALA A 95 -8.31 -54.00 0.39
C ALA A 95 -8.97 -52.93 1.29
N PRO A 96 -8.82 -53.02 2.62
CA PRO A 96 -9.25 -51.96 3.51
C PRO A 96 -8.49 -50.65 3.21
N ASP A 97 -9.07 -49.52 3.62
CA ASP A 97 -8.39 -48.21 3.62
C ASP A 97 -7.99 -47.69 2.21
N ARG A 98 -8.85 -47.90 1.22
CA ARG A 98 -8.68 -47.36 -0.15
C ARG A 98 -9.51 -46.10 -0.36
N VAL A 99 -8.91 -45.07 -0.97
CA VAL A 99 -9.62 -43.89 -1.51
C VAL A 99 -9.12 -43.55 -2.90
N ALA A 100 -10.02 -43.15 -3.80
CA ALA A 100 -9.67 -42.69 -5.15
C ALA A 100 -9.91 -41.19 -5.31
N LEU A 101 -8.83 -40.43 -5.47
CA LEU A 101 -8.89 -39.03 -5.90
C LEU A 101 -8.90 -38.98 -7.43
N THR A 102 -9.87 -38.30 -8.03
CA THR A 102 -9.92 -38.16 -9.49
C THR A 102 -10.39 -36.79 -9.91
N THR A 103 -9.80 -36.28 -10.98
CA THR A 103 -10.22 -35.04 -11.63
C THR A 103 -11.43 -35.23 -12.57
N ALA A 104 -11.77 -36.47 -12.91
CA ALA A 104 -12.96 -36.81 -13.69
C ALA A 104 -14.22 -36.86 -12.82
N CYS A 105 -14.51 -35.75 -12.14
CA CYS A 105 -15.62 -35.61 -11.21
C CYS A 105 -16.50 -34.41 -11.54
N ARG A 106 -17.68 -34.35 -10.92
CA ARG A 106 -18.58 -33.21 -11.08
C ARG A 106 -17.92 -31.93 -10.59
N PHE A 107 -18.23 -30.81 -11.22
CA PHE A 107 -17.75 -29.47 -10.94
C PHE A 107 -18.06 -29.03 -9.49
N ASN A 108 -19.18 -29.52 -8.93
CA ASN A 108 -19.54 -29.31 -7.52
C ASN A 108 -18.79 -30.23 -6.53
N GLN A 109 -18.06 -31.24 -7.01
CA GLN A 109 -17.18 -32.11 -6.22
C GLN A 109 -15.73 -31.61 -6.18
N TRP A 110 -15.48 -30.38 -6.60
CA TRP A 110 -14.20 -29.70 -6.39
C TRP A 110 -14.28 -28.80 -5.17
N SER A 111 -13.48 -29.13 -4.15
CA SER A 111 -13.34 -28.35 -2.91
C SER A 111 -12.48 -27.12 -3.15
N ASP A 112 -12.92 -25.97 -2.64
CA ASP A 112 -12.12 -24.75 -2.57
C ASP A 112 -11.06 -24.91 -1.48
N LEU A 113 -9.78 -24.84 -1.84
CA LEU A 113 -8.69 -25.02 -0.89
C LEU A 113 -8.04 -23.69 -0.49
N TYR A 114 -8.03 -22.70 -1.38
CA TYR A 114 -7.24 -21.48 -1.16
C TYR A 114 -7.65 -20.35 -2.10
N THR A 115 -7.83 -19.13 -1.56
CA THR A 115 -8.00 -17.91 -2.36
C THR A 115 -6.63 -17.27 -2.64
N VAL A 116 -6.30 -17.09 -3.91
CA VAL A 116 -5.06 -16.44 -4.35
C VAL A 116 -5.20 -14.92 -4.22
N ASN A 117 -4.78 -14.39 -3.08
CA ASN A 117 -4.84 -12.97 -2.77
C ASN A 117 -3.51 -12.25 -3.01
N ALA A 118 -3.55 -11.21 -3.83
CA ALA A 118 -2.42 -10.34 -4.12
C ALA A 118 -2.45 -9.05 -3.31
N VAL A 119 -1.54 -8.96 -2.34
CA VAL A 119 -1.29 -7.73 -1.57
C VAL A 119 -0.64 -6.63 -2.42
N GLY A 120 0.13 -7.01 -3.45
CA GLY A 120 0.87 -6.12 -4.34
C GLY A 120 1.47 -6.88 -5.53
N ALA A 121 2.36 -6.24 -6.27
CA ALA A 121 3.22 -6.92 -7.22
C ALA A 121 4.23 -7.84 -6.50
N LEU A 122 4.84 -8.75 -7.25
CA LEU A 122 5.92 -9.61 -6.74
C LEU A 122 7.29 -8.99 -7.06
N PRO A 123 8.30 -9.13 -6.17
CA PRO A 123 9.70 -8.87 -6.52
C PRO A 123 10.17 -9.75 -7.69
N GLU A 124 11.17 -9.31 -8.46
CA GLU A 124 11.69 -10.13 -9.56
C GLU A 124 12.37 -11.41 -9.04
N GLY A 125 12.22 -12.49 -9.80
CA GLY A 125 12.72 -13.82 -9.42
C GLY A 125 11.93 -14.45 -8.27
N THR A 126 10.66 -14.09 -8.09
CA THR A 126 9.76 -14.76 -7.15
C THR A 126 9.30 -16.12 -7.70
N THR A 127 9.35 -17.14 -6.86
CA THR A 127 8.81 -18.48 -7.13
C THR A 127 7.67 -18.78 -6.16
N ILE A 128 6.52 -19.16 -6.68
CA ILE A 128 5.37 -19.60 -5.88
C ILE A 128 5.34 -21.12 -5.86
N THR A 129 5.25 -21.72 -4.67
CA THR A 129 5.11 -23.17 -4.49
C THR A 129 3.75 -23.47 -3.87
N CYS A 130 2.98 -24.35 -4.51
CA CYS A 130 1.71 -24.86 -4.02
C CYS A 130 1.84 -26.35 -3.75
N ASN A 131 1.70 -26.76 -2.49
CA ASN A 131 1.74 -28.17 -2.07
C ASN A 131 0.33 -28.62 -1.68
N LEU A 132 -0.20 -29.62 -2.41
CA LEU A 132 -1.45 -30.29 -2.07
C LEU A 132 -1.17 -31.40 -1.08
N LEU A 133 -1.76 -31.30 0.10
CA LEU A 133 -1.51 -32.19 1.23
C LEU A 133 -2.80 -32.79 1.77
N ASN A 134 -2.69 -33.93 2.44
CA ASN A 134 -3.70 -34.37 3.38
C ASN A 134 -3.63 -33.51 4.65
N LYS A 135 -4.71 -32.84 5.02
CA LYS A 135 -4.80 -31.96 6.18
C LYS A 135 -4.58 -32.69 7.51
N SER A 136 -4.97 -33.96 7.60
CA SER A 136 -4.92 -34.73 8.84
C SER A 136 -3.57 -35.40 9.06
N THR A 137 -2.94 -35.90 7.99
CA THR A 137 -1.71 -36.69 8.07
C THR A 137 -0.46 -35.94 7.62
N GLY A 138 -0.61 -34.90 6.79
CA GLY A 138 0.51 -34.17 6.18
C GLY A 138 1.07 -34.83 4.91
N ASP A 139 0.43 -35.89 4.40
CA ASP A 139 0.92 -36.58 3.20
C ASP A 139 0.85 -35.69 1.96
N LEU A 140 1.95 -35.60 1.21
CA LEU A 140 2.07 -34.78 0.01
C LEU A 140 1.59 -35.52 -1.24
N TYR A 141 0.63 -34.94 -1.96
CA TYR A 141 0.05 -35.53 -3.18
C TYR A 141 0.45 -34.82 -4.47
N GLN A 142 0.72 -33.51 -4.42
CA GLN A 142 1.16 -32.76 -5.59
C GLN A 142 1.93 -31.51 -5.17
N THR A 143 2.97 -31.17 -5.91
CA THR A 143 3.66 -29.88 -5.82
C THR A 143 3.61 -29.17 -7.17
N VAL A 144 3.16 -27.91 -7.17
CA VAL A 144 3.25 -27.01 -8.32
C VAL A 144 4.19 -25.87 -7.97
N GLN A 145 5.28 -25.74 -8.73
CA GLN A 145 6.17 -24.58 -8.66
C GLN A 145 5.94 -23.69 -9.87
N CYS A 146 5.70 -22.40 -9.62
CA CYS A 146 5.46 -21.37 -10.62
C CYS A 146 6.53 -20.29 -10.49
N HIS A 147 7.37 -20.18 -11.51
CA HIS A 147 8.33 -19.08 -11.65
C HIS A 147 7.62 -17.96 -12.41
N VAL A 148 7.38 -16.83 -11.75
CA VAL A 148 6.60 -15.74 -12.34
C VAL A 148 7.54 -14.86 -13.18
N PRO A 149 7.32 -14.74 -14.49
CA PRO A 149 8.17 -13.93 -15.35
C PRO A 149 7.93 -12.43 -15.11
N THR A 150 8.92 -11.61 -15.42
CA THR A 150 8.96 -10.17 -15.07
C THR A 150 7.73 -9.41 -15.57
N GLU A 151 7.26 -9.70 -16.78
CA GLU A 151 6.07 -9.09 -17.39
C GLU A 151 4.74 -9.49 -16.75
N ARG A 152 4.75 -10.50 -15.85
CA ARG A 152 3.57 -10.99 -15.12
C ARG A 152 3.60 -10.71 -13.63
N LEU A 153 4.60 -10.00 -13.11
CA LEU A 153 4.73 -9.72 -11.66
C LEU A 153 3.64 -8.80 -11.10
N GLY A 154 2.94 -8.05 -11.95
CA GLY A 154 1.94 -7.07 -11.52
C GLY A 154 0.82 -7.70 -10.68
N ARG A 155 0.29 -6.94 -9.72
CA ARG A 155 -0.72 -7.38 -8.73
C ARG A 155 -1.95 -8.09 -9.32
N TYR A 156 -2.38 -7.70 -10.51
CA TYR A 156 -3.54 -8.29 -11.20
C TYR A 156 -3.17 -9.40 -12.18
N TRP A 157 -1.89 -9.60 -12.45
CA TRP A 157 -1.39 -10.50 -13.48
C TRP A 157 -0.82 -11.79 -12.89
N TRP A 158 -0.03 -11.72 -11.83
CA TRP A 158 0.60 -12.91 -11.26
C TRP A 158 -0.42 -13.94 -10.74
N PRO A 159 -1.60 -13.57 -10.17
CA PRO A 159 -2.57 -14.57 -9.72
C PRO A 159 -3.18 -15.35 -10.88
N ALA A 160 -3.43 -14.67 -12.01
CA ALA A 160 -3.91 -15.30 -13.24
C ALA A 160 -2.85 -16.25 -13.80
N TYR A 161 -1.59 -15.80 -13.87
CA TYR A 161 -0.48 -16.60 -14.38
C TYR A 161 -0.20 -17.85 -13.53
N LEU A 162 -0.30 -17.74 -12.20
CA LEU A 162 -0.24 -18.91 -11.31
C LEU A 162 -1.37 -19.89 -11.64
N SER A 163 -2.59 -19.37 -11.84
CA SER A 163 -3.76 -20.20 -12.14
C SER A 163 -3.61 -20.93 -13.49
N GLU A 164 -3.11 -20.24 -14.51
CA GLU A 164 -2.72 -20.84 -15.79
C GLU A 164 -1.65 -21.94 -15.61
N THR A 165 -0.62 -21.68 -14.80
CA THR A 165 0.45 -22.65 -14.51
C THR A 165 -0.10 -23.91 -13.85
N ILE A 166 -0.99 -23.77 -12.87
CA ILE A 166 -1.66 -24.89 -12.19
C ILE A 166 -2.50 -25.69 -13.19
N ASN A 167 -3.32 -25.02 -14.01
CA ASN A 167 -4.19 -25.69 -14.97
C ASN A 167 -3.40 -26.41 -16.07
N ASN A 168 -2.29 -25.83 -16.54
CA ASN A 168 -1.44 -26.42 -17.57
C ASN A 168 -0.67 -27.66 -17.09
N ARG A 169 -0.33 -27.74 -15.79
CA ARG A 169 0.21 -28.98 -15.19
C ARG A 169 -0.82 -30.12 -15.25
N GLY A 170 -2.10 -29.79 -15.04
CA GLY A 170 -3.23 -30.68 -15.31
C GLY A 170 -3.40 -31.89 -14.38
N GLU A 171 -2.71 -31.93 -13.24
CA GLU A 171 -2.83 -33.03 -12.26
C GLU A 171 -4.04 -32.83 -11.31
N LEU A 172 -3.92 -33.06 -10.00
CA LEU A 172 -5.04 -32.99 -9.05
C LEU A 172 -5.54 -31.57 -8.79
N LEU A 173 -4.74 -30.53 -9.04
CA LEU A 173 -5.14 -29.15 -8.84
C LEU A 173 -5.80 -28.53 -10.08
N ARG A 174 -6.75 -27.62 -9.83
CA ARG A 174 -7.25 -26.63 -10.80
C ARG A 174 -7.27 -25.25 -10.16
N ALA A 175 -7.16 -24.20 -10.94
CA ALA A 175 -7.13 -22.84 -10.42
C ALA A 175 -7.84 -21.82 -11.32
N GLY A 176 -8.36 -20.77 -10.70
CA GLY A 176 -9.16 -19.74 -11.34
C GLY A 176 -10.51 -19.55 -10.67
N GLU A 177 -11.34 -18.68 -11.25
CA GLU A 177 -12.73 -18.53 -10.87
C GLU A 177 -13.57 -19.65 -11.48
N LYS A 178 -14.54 -20.18 -10.72
CA LYS A 178 -15.48 -21.19 -11.25
C LYS A 178 -16.46 -20.52 -12.22
N ASP A 179 -16.47 -20.99 -13.45
CA ASP A 179 -17.52 -20.71 -14.43
C ASP A 179 -18.51 -21.87 -14.45
N ASP A 180 -19.66 -21.70 -13.79
CA ASP A 180 -20.71 -22.71 -13.72
C ASP A 180 -21.42 -22.95 -15.05
N ALA A 181 -21.40 -21.99 -15.98
CA ALA A 181 -22.01 -22.15 -17.29
C ALA A 181 -21.14 -23.03 -18.19
N GLN A 182 -19.82 -22.78 -18.18
CA GLN A 182 -18.87 -23.54 -19.00
C GLN A 182 -18.30 -24.77 -18.31
N LYS A 183 -18.53 -24.93 -16.99
CA LYS A 183 -17.94 -25.99 -16.15
C LYS A 183 -16.41 -25.99 -16.20
N LYS A 184 -15.82 -24.78 -16.09
CA LYS A 184 -14.37 -24.54 -16.20
C LYS A 184 -13.85 -23.71 -15.04
N PHE A 185 -12.55 -23.83 -14.78
CA PHE A 185 -11.80 -22.93 -13.92
C PHE A 185 -11.11 -21.92 -14.81
N VAL A 186 -11.50 -20.66 -14.70
CA VAL A 186 -11.05 -19.59 -15.59
C VAL A 186 -10.05 -18.71 -14.85
N PRO A 187 -8.77 -18.66 -15.27
CA PRO A 187 -7.83 -17.67 -14.76
C PRO A 187 -8.32 -16.24 -15.01
N ILE A 188 -8.40 -15.42 -13.96
CA ILE A 188 -8.89 -14.04 -14.03
C ILE A 188 -7.77 -13.07 -13.69
N GLY A 189 -7.61 -12.00 -14.47
CA GLY A 189 -6.74 -10.87 -14.14
C GLY A 189 -7.27 -10.07 -12.94
N SER A 190 -7.11 -10.60 -11.73
CA SER A 190 -7.65 -10.05 -10.49
C SER A 190 -6.74 -10.37 -9.32
N SER A 191 -6.72 -9.48 -8.33
CA SER A 191 -5.96 -9.65 -7.10
C SER A 191 -6.63 -10.55 -6.05
N PHE A 192 -7.85 -11.03 -6.27
CA PHE A 192 -8.59 -11.81 -5.26
C PHE A 192 -9.59 -12.85 -5.80
N ARG A 193 -9.90 -12.85 -7.11
CA ARG A 193 -10.95 -13.73 -7.68
C ARG A 193 -10.49 -15.15 -8.01
N ASN A 194 -9.19 -15.41 -8.01
CA ASN A 194 -8.68 -16.73 -8.35
C ASN A 194 -8.65 -17.62 -7.10
N HIS A 195 -9.12 -18.86 -7.24
CA HIS A 195 -9.08 -19.87 -6.20
C HIS A 195 -8.33 -21.10 -6.68
N VAL A 196 -7.78 -21.88 -5.76
CA VAL A 196 -7.15 -23.19 -6.03
C VAL A 196 -8.07 -24.29 -5.50
N TRP A 197 -8.33 -25.27 -6.35
CA TRP A 197 -9.33 -26.31 -6.17
C TRP A 197 -8.70 -27.69 -6.26
N ALA A 198 -9.25 -28.64 -5.51
CA ALA A 198 -8.91 -30.06 -5.63
C ALA A 198 -10.17 -30.96 -5.56
N PRO A 199 -10.13 -32.18 -6.11
CA PRO A 199 -11.24 -33.12 -6.01
C PRO A 199 -11.56 -33.48 -4.56
N ALA A 200 -12.85 -33.53 -4.24
CA ALA A 200 -13.34 -34.08 -2.99
C ALA A 200 -13.05 -35.59 -2.90
N GLY A 201 -12.93 -36.08 -1.68
CA GLY A 201 -12.70 -37.50 -1.36
C GLY A 201 -11.75 -37.72 -0.20
N LEU A 202 -10.86 -36.75 0.07
CA LEU A 202 -10.00 -36.70 1.25
C LEU A 202 -10.05 -35.31 1.90
N PRO A 203 -9.69 -35.17 3.18
CA PRO A 203 -9.54 -33.86 3.82
C PRO A 203 -8.28 -33.17 3.29
N LEU A 204 -8.34 -32.62 2.08
CA LEU A 204 -7.20 -31.97 1.43
C LEU A 204 -7.02 -30.52 1.92
N THR A 205 -5.77 -30.05 1.92
CA THR A 205 -5.40 -28.65 2.17
C THR A 205 -4.29 -28.23 1.21
N LEU A 206 -4.13 -26.93 1.03
CA LEU A 206 -3.03 -26.34 0.27
C LEU A 206 -2.05 -25.66 1.23
N GLU A 207 -0.77 -25.99 1.12
CA GLU A 207 0.31 -25.13 1.63
C GLU A 207 0.80 -24.24 0.49
N PHE A 208 0.82 -22.93 0.74
CA PHE A 208 1.22 -21.91 -0.21
C PHE A 208 2.47 -21.19 0.30
N ASP A 209 3.58 -21.34 -0.42
CA ASP A 209 4.85 -20.72 -0.08
C ASP A 209 5.36 -19.81 -1.19
N VAL A 210 6.09 -18.77 -0.80
CA VAL A 210 6.67 -17.80 -1.74
C VAL A 210 8.17 -17.70 -1.49
N GLY A 211 8.93 -18.23 -2.44
CA GLY A 211 10.38 -18.17 -2.50
C GLY A 211 10.85 -16.92 -3.24
N PHE A 212 12.05 -16.46 -2.87
CA PHE A 212 12.67 -15.27 -3.44
C PHE A 212 14.06 -15.60 -3.97
N SER A 213 14.44 -14.96 -5.06
CA SER A 213 15.79 -15.07 -5.61
C SER A 213 16.85 -14.57 -4.62
N PRO A 214 18.11 -15.05 -4.72
CA PRO A 214 19.21 -14.50 -3.93
C PRO A 214 19.38 -12.98 -4.11
N ALA A 215 19.10 -12.46 -5.30
CA ALA A 215 19.13 -11.02 -5.59
C ALA A 215 18.04 -10.25 -4.83
N ALA A 216 16.81 -10.76 -4.78
CA ALA A 216 15.73 -10.16 -4.00
C ALA A 216 16.03 -10.18 -2.50
N LEU A 217 16.58 -11.29 -1.97
CA LEU A 217 16.98 -11.37 -0.56
C LEU A 217 18.14 -10.42 -0.23
N ALA A 218 19.12 -10.28 -1.12
CA ALA A 218 20.20 -9.31 -0.98
C ALA A 218 19.68 -7.87 -1.00
N SER A 219 18.70 -7.58 -1.87
CA SER A 219 18.04 -6.27 -1.94
C SER A 219 17.31 -5.97 -0.64
N ALA A 220 16.53 -6.92 -0.09
CA ALA A 220 15.86 -6.76 1.20
C ALA A 220 16.86 -6.51 2.36
N ALA A 221 18.00 -7.19 2.36
CA ALA A 221 19.06 -6.96 3.34
C ALA A 221 19.64 -5.54 3.22
N GLN A 222 19.84 -5.03 2.00
CA GLN A 222 20.28 -3.65 1.77
C GLN A 222 19.24 -2.63 2.22
N VAL A 223 17.94 -2.88 1.96
CA VAL A 223 16.85 -2.03 2.47
C VAL A 223 16.89 -1.96 3.99
N PHE A 224 17.05 -3.11 4.68
CA PHE A 224 17.19 -3.14 6.13
C PHE A 224 18.36 -2.26 6.62
N THR A 225 19.54 -2.40 6.00
CA THR A 225 20.72 -1.60 6.36
C THR A 225 20.48 -0.10 6.15
N ARG A 226 20.00 0.30 4.97
CA ARG A 226 19.73 1.71 4.65
C ARG A 226 18.68 2.31 5.58
N LEU A 227 17.64 1.55 5.90
CA LEU A 227 16.62 1.96 6.85
C LEU A 227 17.21 2.18 8.24
N CYS A 228 18.06 1.26 8.72
CA CYS A 228 18.78 1.43 9.97
C CYS A 228 19.65 2.70 9.95
N ASP A 229 20.35 2.99 8.85
CA ASP A 229 21.21 4.17 8.71
C ASP A 229 20.41 5.47 8.74
N GLN A 230 19.28 5.52 8.05
CA GLN A 230 18.42 6.70 7.96
C GLN A 230 17.63 6.99 9.23
N ILE A 231 17.40 5.99 10.11
CA ILE A 231 16.75 6.22 11.40
C ILE A 231 17.65 7.12 12.27
N PRO A 232 17.19 8.33 12.67
CA PRO A 232 17.95 9.20 13.56
C PRO A 232 18.09 8.56 14.94
N LYS A 233 19.33 8.40 15.42
CA LYS A 233 19.61 7.71 16.69
C LYS A 233 19.92 8.74 17.77
N SER A 234 19.18 8.68 18.88
CA SER A 234 19.50 9.38 20.12
C SER A 234 19.94 8.34 21.14
N ILE A 235 21.25 8.12 21.25
CA ILE A 235 21.82 7.04 22.06
C ILE A 235 21.93 7.54 23.52
N PRO A 236 21.20 6.93 24.48
CA PRO A 236 21.34 7.24 25.91
C PRO A 236 22.60 6.61 26.51
N SER A 237 22.99 7.04 27.71
CA SER A 237 24.00 6.33 28.49
C SER A 237 23.42 5.05 29.09
N ALA A 238 24.27 4.06 29.42
CA ALA A 238 23.84 2.86 30.14
C ALA A 238 23.19 3.20 31.49
N GLN A 239 23.71 4.22 32.18
CA GLN A 239 23.15 4.71 33.44
C GLN A 239 21.71 5.24 33.27
N ASP A 240 21.42 5.97 32.19
CA ASP A 240 20.05 6.43 31.92
C ASP A 240 19.11 5.23 31.70
N ILE A 241 19.56 4.23 30.96
CA ILE A 241 18.80 3.00 30.71
C ILE A 241 18.54 2.27 32.04
N ASP A 242 19.55 2.08 32.88
CA ASP A 242 19.42 1.42 34.18
C ASP A 242 18.43 2.16 35.10
N VAL A 243 18.46 3.50 35.08
CA VAL A 243 17.50 4.33 35.83
C VAL A 243 16.09 4.11 35.32
N TRP A 244 15.86 4.10 34.00
CA TRP A 244 14.53 3.84 33.44
C TRP A 244 14.05 2.41 33.75
N LEU A 245 14.95 1.43 33.69
CA LEU A 245 14.64 0.03 33.96
C LEU A 245 14.51 -0.28 35.46
N SER A 246 14.80 0.66 36.35
CA SER A 246 14.61 0.51 37.79
C SER A 246 13.13 0.28 38.14
N GLY A 247 12.79 -0.95 38.54
CA GLY A 247 11.42 -1.37 38.82
C GLY A 247 10.59 -1.66 37.57
N PHE A 248 11.24 -1.86 36.40
CA PHE A 248 10.56 -2.32 35.20
C PHE A 248 9.95 -3.70 35.43
N SER A 249 8.68 -3.84 35.10
CA SER A 249 7.93 -5.09 35.26
C SER A 249 6.76 -5.12 34.27
N ASP A 250 6.44 -6.31 33.76
CA ASP A 250 5.33 -6.54 32.81
C ASP A 250 5.33 -5.64 31.56
N GLY A 251 6.53 -5.25 31.11
CA GLY A 251 6.71 -4.33 29.97
C GLY A 251 6.48 -2.85 30.29
N LYS A 252 6.40 -2.46 31.57
CA LYS A 252 6.12 -1.08 32.01
C LYS A 252 7.33 -0.46 32.73
N PHE A 253 7.58 0.82 32.48
CA PHE A 253 8.50 1.64 33.26
C PHE A 253 7.79 2.17 34.50
N ARG A 254 8.39 2.04 35.69
CA ARG A 254 7.73 2.32 36.98
C ARG A 254 7.25 3.76 37.14
N ASP A 255 7.98 4.72 36.57
CA ASP A 255 7.75 6.15 36.69
C ASP A 255 6.81 6.72 35.62
N ILE A 256 6.28 5.88 34.72
CA ILE A 256 5.27 6.28 33.74
C ILE A 256 3.89 5.91 34.26
N THR A 257 2.97 6.88 34.24
CA THR A 257 1.54 6.60 34.49
C THR A 257 0.91 6.07 33.20
N TYR A 258 0.28 4.90 33.29
CA TYR A 258 -0.35 4.24 32.15
C TYR A 258 -1.88 4.39 32.21
N PRO A 259 -2.53 4.62 31.05
CA PRO A 259 -3.98 4.56 30.98
C PRO A 259 -4.53 3.18 31.36
N ALA A 260 -5.77 3.15 31.85
CA ALA A 260 -6.47 1.90 32.09
C ALA A 260 -6.68 1.12 30.77
N GLN A 261 -6.66 -0.20 30.84
CA GLN A 261 -6.89 -1.02 29.65
C GLN A 261 -8.31 -0.78 29.12
N GLY A 262 -8.43 -0.57 27.81
CA GLY A 262 -9.72 -0.37 27.13
C GLY A 262 -10.32 1.04 27.22
N SER A 263 -9.73 1.96 27.99
CA SER A 263 -10.17 3.36 28.04
C SER A 263 -9.79 4.12 26.77
N THR A 264 -10.59 5.13 26.42
CA THR A 264 -10.19 6.15 25.43
C THR A 264 -9.12 7.03 26.06
N VAL A 265 -8.04 7.30 25.31
CA VAL A 265 -6.87 8.02 25.80
C VAL A 265 -6.67 9.28 24.97
N GLU A 266 -6.87 10.44 25.61
CA GLU A 266 -6.66 11.76 24.99
C GLU A 266 -5.22 12.25 25.20
N ASP A 267 -4.72 12.16 26.43
CA ASP A 267 -3.32 12.45 26.73
C ASP A 267 -2.43 11.23 26.47
N ILE A 268 -1.66 11.30 25.40
CA ILE A 268 -0.73 10.24 24.99
C ILE A 268 0.71 10.47 25.49
N SER A 269 0.96 11.48 26.33
CA SER A 269 2.31 11.85 26.79
C SER A 269 3.06 10.66 27.40
N GLY A 270 2.41 9.90 28.28
CA GLY A 270 2.96 8.68 28.89
C GLY A 270 3.25 7.57 27.88
N LEU A 271 2.37 7.37 26.88
CA LEU A 271 2.57 6.38 25.82
C LEU A 271 3.73 6.77 24.90
N ASN A 272 3.84 8.06 24.59
CA ASN A 272 4.92 8.61 23.78
C ASN A 272 6.27 8.44 24.51
N LEU A 273 6.34 8.78 25.79
CA LEU A 273 7.53 8.58 26.63
C LEU A 273 7.92 7.10 26.75
N HIS A 274 6.94 6.21 26.89
CA HIS A 274 7.17 4.77 26.95
C HIS A 274 7.82 4.23 25.66
N LEU A 275 7.26 4.57 24.49
CA LEU A 275 7.87 4.18 23.21
C LEU A 275 9.18 4.91 22.94
N ASP A 276 9.37 6.13 23.47
CA ASP A 276 10.63 6.86 23.37
C ASP A 276 11.76 6.13 24.07
N ARG A 277 11.53 5.67 25.30
CA ARG A 277 12.52 4.87 26.04
C ARG A 277 12.82 3.56 25.35
N ALA A 278 11.80 2.83 24.90
CA ALA A 278 12.01 1.59 24.13
C ALA A 278 12.86 1.85 22.86
N PHE A 279 12.55 2.92 22.13
CA PHE A 279 13.31 3.34 20.95
C PHE A 279 14.76 3.69 21.29
N ARG A 280 15.00 4.46 22.35
CA ARG A 280 16.36 4.87 22.76
C ARG A 280 17.19 3.71 23.27
N ILE A 281 16.58 2.76 23.99
CA ILE A 281 17.24 1.49 24.35
C ILE A 281 17.60 0.70 23.08
N ALA A 282 16.70 0.65 22.09
CA ALA A 282 17.01 0.02 20.80
C ALA A 282 18.14 0.74 20.04
N CYS A 283 18.23 2.08 20.11
CA CYS A 283 19.37 2.83 19.56
C CYS A 283 20.68 2.44 20.24
N TYR A 284 20.70 2.35 21.58
CA TYR A 284 21.87 1.91 22.34
C TYR A 284 22.29 0.50 21.95
N LEU A 285 21.34 -0.45 21.93
CA LEU A 285 21.62 -1.82 21.51
C LEU A 285 22.14 -1.89 20.09
N PHE A 286 21.55 -1.13 19.17
CA PHE A 286 21.95 -1.11 17.77
C PHE A 286 23.40 -0.62 17.58
N SER A 287 23.88 0.32 18.39
CA SER A 287 25.29 0.76 18.33
C SER A 287 26.28 -0.28 18.85
N GLN A 288 25.82 -1.30 19.57
CA GLN A 288 26.68 -2.38 20.07
C GLN A 288 26.86 -3.49 19.03
N ALA A 289 28.00 -4.19 19.12
CA ALA A 289 28.26 -5.40 18.33
C ALA A 289 27.36 -6.57 18.78
N THR A 290 27.13 -6.68 20.09
CA THR A 290 26.26 -7.68 20.71
C THR A 290 25.21 -6.98 21.58
N ALA A 291 24.07 -7.63 21.82
CA ALA A 291 23.07 -7.12 22.75
C ALA A 291 23.56 -7.23 24.20
N SER A 292 24.25 -6.19 24.68
CA SER A 292 24.84 -6.15 26.00
C SER A 292 24.44 -4.87 26.77
N PRO A 293 23.97 -5.01 28.03
CA PRO A 293 23.56 -6.25 28.68
C PRO A 293 22.38 -6.94 27.99
N ALA A 294 22.31 -8.26 28.01
CA ALA A 294 21.27 -9.03 27.32
C ALA A 294 19.84 -8.65 27.77
N HIS A 295 19.67 -8.28 29.03
CA HIS A 295 18.37 -7.90 29.57
C HIS A 295 17.82 -6.58 28.97
N TYR A 296 18.66 -5.70 28.40
CA TYR A 296 18.15 -4.51 27.71
C TYR A 296 17.33 -4.90 26.48
N LEU A 297 17.76 -5.94 25.74
CA LEU A 297 17.04 -6.44 24.57
C LEU A 297 15.69 -7.04 24.96
N SER A 298 15.65 -7.87 26.00
CA SER A 298 14.39 -8.48 26.47
C SER A 298 13.42 -7.40 26.97
N HIS A 299 13.87 -6.45 27.79
CA HIS A 299 12.99 -5.39 28.31
C HIS A 299 12.50 -4.42 27.22
N ALA A 300 13.35 -4.07 26.24
CA ALA A 300 12.91 -3.23 25.11
C ALA A 300 11.84 -3.93 24.25
N LEU A 301 12.01 -5.22 24.01
CA LEU A 301 11.02 -6.04 23.33
C LEU A 301 9.73 -6.20 24.16
N GLU A 302 9.84 -6.41 25.47
CA GLU A 302 8.70 -6.48 26.38
C GLU A 302 7.91 -5.17 26.42
N ALA A 303 8.59 -4.02 26.43
CA ALA A 303 7.97 -2.71 26.34
C ALA A 303 7.20 -2.54 25.02
N LEU A 304 7.83 -2.86 23.89
CA LEU A 304 7.19 -2.82 22.57
C LEU A 304 5.95 -3.72 22.51
N ASN A 305 6.08 -4.95 23.03
CA ASN A 305 4.99 -5.91 23.09
C ASN A 305 3.89 -5.50 24.07
N PHE A 306 4.22 -4.85 25.18
CA PHE A 306 3.24 -4.27 26.09
C PHE A 306 2.37 -3.25 25.36
N TYR A 307 2.98 -2.26 24.70
CA TYR A 307 2.23 -1.28 23.91
C TYR A 307 1.31 -1.93 22.88
N ALA A 308 1.84 -2.89 22.10
CA ALA A 308 1.06 -3.62 21.10
C ALA A 308 -0.10 -4.44 21.69
N ARG A 309 0.08 -5.06 22.86
CA ARG A 309 -0.97 -5.83 23.55
C ARG A 309 -2.11 -4.95 24.04
N GLN A 310 -1.82 -3.73 24.47
CA GLN A 310 -2.83 -2.85 25.05
C GLN A 310 -3.85 -2.37 24.01
N ASP A 311 -3.43 -2.26 22.74
CA ASP A 311 -4.27 -1.81 21.62
C ASP A 311 -5.10 -0.56 22.00
N TYR A 312 -4.42 0.43 22.61
CA TYR A 312 -5.07 1.59 23.22
C TYR A 312 -5.96 2.34 22.22
N LYS A 313 -7.14 2.78 22.71
CA LYS A 313 -8.07 3.62 21.97
C LYS A 313 -7.61 5.09 22.03
N ILE A 314 -6.61 5.42 21.23
CA ILE A 314 -6.13 6.79 20.99
C ILE A 314 -6.66 7.31 19.64
N SER A 315 -6.38 8.58 19.32
CA SER A 315 -6.71 9.12 18.00
C SER A 315 -6.13 8.25 16.88
N TRP A 316 -6.89 8.06 15.79
CA TRP A 316 -6.51 7.16 14.70
C TRP A 316 -5.12 7.51 14.14
N TRP A 317 -4.82 8.81 13.98
CA TRP A 317 -3.53 9.27 13.48
C TRP A 317 -2.38 8.87 14.42
N ASN A 318 -2.53 9.03 15.74
CA ASN A 318 -1.49 8.59 16.67
C ASN A 318 -1.34 7.07 16.68
N ARG A 319 -2.44 6.33 16.61
CA ARG A 319 -2.43 4.86 16.63
C ARG A 319 -1.77 4.28 15.39
N GLN A 320 -2.06 4.83 14.22
CA GLN A 320 -1.71 4.24 12.92
C GLN A 320 -0.50 4.91 12.26
N ILE A 321 -0.13 6.13 12.66
CA ILE A 321 0.96 6.91 12.09
C ILE A 321 1.95 7.35 13.18
N GLY A 322 1.55 8.23 14.09
CA GLY A 322 2.46 8.91 15.02
C GLY A 322 3.27 7.94 15.90
N LEU A 323 2.59 7.19 16.78
CA LEU A 323 3.22 6.19 17.64
C LEU A 323 3.62 4.93 16.86
N ALA A 324 2.93 4.61 15.77
CA ALA A 324 3.27 3.47 14.91
C ALA A 324 4.64 3.63 14.24
N LYS A 325 4.99 4.83 13.73
CA LYS A 325 6.33 5.15 13.21
C LYS A 325 7.40 4.91 14.28
N LYS A 326 7.19 5.37 15.52
CA LYS A 326 8.14 5.19 16.62
C LYS A 326 8.31 3.71 17.00
N ALA A 327 7.20 2.98 17.11
CA ALA A 327 7.20 1.55 17.40
C ALA A 327 7.87 0.74 16.27
N GLY A 328 7.59 1.05 15.00
CA GLY A 328 8.22 0.41 13.84
C GLY A 328 9.73 0.66 13.76
N ARG A 329 10.19 1.89 14.00
CA ARG A 329 11.63 2.20 14.08
C ARG A 329 12.31 1.42 15.22
N THR A 330 11.64 1.27 16.36
CA THR A 330 12.12 0.45 17.47
C THR A 330 12.28 -1.01 17.02
N ALA A 331 11.27 -1.59 16.37
CA ALA A 331 11.30 -2.96 15.88
C ALA A 331 12.44 -3.21 14.87
N VAL A 332 12.67 -2.29 13.93
CA VAL A 332 13.78 -2.36 12.97
C VAL A 332 15.13 -2.42 13.68
N LEU A 333 15.37 -1.53 14.64
CA LEU A 333 16.65 -1.51 15.36
C LEU A 333 16.84 -2.76 16.23
N LEU A 334 15.78 -3.25 16.90
CA LEU A 334 15.85 -4.48 17.69
C LEU A 334 16.09 -5.73 16.81
N ALA A 335 15.56 -5.76 15.58
CA ALA A 335 15.72 -6.88 14.65
C ALA A 335 17.19 -7.17 14.27
N LYS A 336 18.13 -6.26 14.55
CA LYS A 336 19.58 -6.54 14.44
C LYS A 336 20.00 -7.69 15.36
N HIS A 337 19.43 -7.77 16.56
CA HIS A 337 19.87 -8.67 17.64
C HIS A 337 18.85 -9.77 17.98
N LEU A 338 17.64 -9.71 17.44
CA LEU A 338 16.62 -10.75 17.62
C LEU A 338 16.80 -11.84 16.55
N THR A 339 16.90 -13.10 16.98
CA THR A 339 17.26 -14.24 16.11
C THR A 339 16.16 -15.29 15.95
N GLY A 340 14.92 -15.02 16.38
CA GLY A 340 13.79 -15.94 16.29
C GLY A 340 12.56 -15.32 15.63
N SER A 341 11.40 -15.45 16.27
CA SER A 341 10.14 -14.87 15.77
C SER A 341 9.48 -14.00 16.84
N GLU A 342 10.30 -13.36 17.66
CA GLU A 342 9.89 -12.60 18.84
C GLU A 342 8.98 -11.42 18.47
N LEU A 343 9.28 -10.71 17.38
CA LEU A 343 8.43 -9.62 16.89
C LEU A 343 7.10 -10.16 16.35
N ILE A 344 7.11 -11.35 15.73
CA ILE A 344 5.91 -11.98 15.15
C ILE A 344 4.92 -12.44 16.21
N LYS A 345 5.38 -12.75 17.42
CA LYS A 345 4.48 -13.19 18.50
C LYS A 345 3.46 -12.14 18.91
N GLN A 346 3.75 -10.85 18.74
CA GLN A 346 2.87 -9.79 19.24
C GLN A 346 2.90 -8.48 18.43
N PHE A 347 4.07 -7.88 18.24
CA PHE A 347 4.17 -6.55 17.62
C PHE A 347 3.77 -6.57 16.14
N ILE A 348 4.25 -7.52 15.34
CA ILE A 348 3.95 -7.58 13.90
C ILE A 348 2.46 -7.80 13.63
N PRO A 349 1.75 -8.76 14.26
CA PRO A 349 0.31 -8.90 14.10
C PRO A 349 -0.46 -7.62 14.44
N TYR A 350 -0.06 -6.92 15.51
CA TYR A 350 -0.64 -5.63 15.86
C TYR A 350 -0.40 -4.58 14.76
N ALA A 351 0.85 -4.42 14.30
CA ALA A 351 1.21 -3.44 13.28
C ALA A 351 0.49 -3.70 11.94
N MET A 352 0.40 -4.97 11.51
CA MET A 352 -0.34 -5.37 10.31
C MET A 352 -1.84 -5.05 10.42
N LYS A 353 -2.43 -5.32 11.59
CA LYS A 353 -3.84 -5.02 11.88
C LYS A 353 -4.12 -3.52 11.85
N THR A 354 -3.22 -2.69 12.38
CA THR A 354 -3.47 -1.25 12.54
C THR A 354 -3.07 -0.42 11.32
N THR A 355 -1.98 -0.77 10.65
CA THR A 355 -1.38 0.05 9.59
C THR A 355 -0.91 -0.82 8.44
N ASN A 356 -1.71 -0.85 7.38
CA ASN A 356 -1.40 -1.58 6.15
C ASN A 356 -1.90 -0.85 4.90
N THR A 357 -1.27 -1.13 3.77
CA THR A 357 -1.61 -0.51 2.48
C THR A 357 -2.59 -1.33 1.64
N TYR A 358 -2.82 -2.60 1.98
CA TYR A 358 -3.68 -3.50 1.19
C TYR A 358 -5.17 -3.34 1.48
N ALA A 359 -5.57 -2.68 2.57
CA ALA A 359 -6.96 -2.32 2.84
C ALA A 359 -7.41 -0.99 2.22
N TYR A 360 -6.49 -0.18 1.66
CA TYR A 360 -6.76 1.09 0.96
C TYR A 360 -7.76 2.04 1.64
N THR A 361 -7.61 2.25 2.95
CA THR A 361 -8.51 3.13 3.71
C THR A 361 -8.07 4.60 3.75
N GLN A 362 -6.91 4.91 3.19
CA GLN A 362 -6.27 6.23 3.25
C GLN A 362 -5.86 6.70 1.85
N THR A 363 -5.68 8.01 1.72
CA THR A 363 -5.29 8.73 0.50
C THR A 363 -4.07 9.62 0.78
N GLY A 364 -3.43 10.11 -0.28
CA GLY A 364 -2.39 11.15 -0.20
C GLY A 364 -1.32 10.89 0.87
N ALA A 365 -1.06 11.91 1.70
CA ALA A 365 -0.03 11.86 2.72
C ALA A 365 -0.26 10.74 3.77
N ASN A 366 -1.52 10.48 4.13
CA ASN A 366 -1.86 9.44 5.10
C ASN A 366 -1.54 8.05 4.53
N LEU A 367 -1.79 7.82 3.24
CA LEU A 367 -1.42 6.56 2.59
C LEU A 367 0.11 6.40 2.47
N ALA A 368 0.83 7.49 2.21
CA ALA A 368 2.30 7.49 2.19
C ALA A 368 2.88 7.15 3.58
N ASP A 369 2.26 7.65 4.64
CA ASP A 369 2.58 7.31 6.02
C ASP A 369 2.32 5.85 6.33
N PHE A 370 1.19 5.30 5.86
CA PHE A 370 0.88 3.89 6.00
C PHE A 370 1.91 3.01 5.28
N ALA A 371 2.31 3.38 4.07
CA ALA A 371 3.39 2.70 3.34
C ALA A 371 4.72 2.77 4.10
N SER A 372 5.06 3.93 4.67
CA SER A 372 6.28 4.11 5.46
C SER A 372 6.29 3.22 6.71
N VAL A 373 5.18 3.16 7.44
CA VAL A 373 5.04 2.26 8.61
C VAL A 373 5.07 0.79 8.18
N GLN A 374 4.46 0.47 7.04
CA GLN A 374 4.50 -0.87 6.47
C GLN A 374 5.91 -1.34 6.11
N ILE A 375 6.72 -0.48 5.50
CA ILE A 375 8.14 -0.76 5.24
C ILE A 375 8.87 -1.10 6.53
N LEU A 376 8.64 -0.35 7.62
CA LEU A 376 9.27 -0.61 8.92
C LEU A 376 8.92 -2.00 9.47
N TRP A 377 7.62 -2.34 9.54
CA TRP A 377 7.22 -3.62 10.12
C TRP A 377 7.50 -4.81 9.21
N SER A 378 7.39 -4.67 7.88
CA SER A 378 7.58 -5.79 6.95
C SER A 378 9.05 -6.22 6.89
N VAL A 379 9.96 -5.25 6.81
CA VAL A 379 11.41 -5.51 6.80
C VAL A 379 11.88 -6.07 8.14
N SER A 380 11.41 -5.55 9.27
CA SER A 380 11.78 -6.07 10.59
C SER A 380 11.21 -7.46 10.86
N ALA A 381 9.99 -7.75 10.38
CA ALA A 381 9.41 -9.09 10.44
C ALA A 381 10.22 -10.11 9.63
N TRP A 382 10.56 -9.78 8.38
CA TRP A 382 11.43 -10.62 7.55
C TRP A 382 12.80 -10.82 8.19
N LYS A 383 13.45 -9.74 8.65
CA LYS A 383 14.78 -9.80 9.23
C LYS A 383 14.84 -10.64 10.50
N ASN A 384 13.84 -10.52 11.38
CA ASN A 384 13.77 -11.30 12.61
C ASN A 384 13.51 -12.78 12.30
N SER A 385 12.50 -13.08 11.46
CA SER A 385 11.97 -14.44 11.31
C SER A 385 12.53 -15.28 10.17
N GLY A 386 13.16 -14.66 9.17
CA GLY A 386 13.54 -15.32 7.93
C GLY A 386 12.37 -15.65 7.00
N GLN A 387 11.12 -15.31 7.35
CA GLN A 387 9.95 -15.63 6.52
C GLN A 387 9.85 -14.66 5.34
N GLY A 388 10.08 -15.18 4.13
CA GLY A 388 10.06 -14.40 2.89
C GLY A 388 8.71 -13.73 2.60
N SER A 389 7.60 -14.32 3.06
CA SER A 389 6.24 -13.78 2.84
C SER A 389 6.09 -12.31 3.29
N TYR A 390 6.86 -11.86 4.28
CA TYR A 390 6.84 -10.46 4.69
C TYR A 390 7.38 -9.48 3.64
N LEU A 391 8.23 -9.95 2.72
CA LEU A 391 8.75 -9.14 1.60
C LEU A 391 7.66 -8.79 0.58
N LEU A 392 6.55 -9.54 0.52
CA LEU A 392 5.40 -9.16 -0.29
C LEU A 392 4.78 -7.84 0.18
N TYR A 393 4.72 -7.63 1.50
CA TYR A 393 4.23 -6.38 2.07
C TYR A 393 5.22 -5.22 1.88
N LEU A 394 6.53 -5.51 1.88
CA LEU A 394 7.54 -4.52 1.52
C LEU A 394 7.35 -4.05 0.08
N ARG A 395 7.22 -4.98 -0.87
CA ARG A 395 6.96 -4.66 -2.28
C ARG A 395 5.64 -3.91 -2.46
N ALA A 396 4.57 -4.33 -1.79
CA ALA A 396 3.29 -3.65 -1.84
C ALA A 396 3.34 -2.20 -1.32
N ALA A 397 4.16 -1.91 -0.31
CA ALA A 397 4.36 -0.53 0.17
C ALA A 397 5.15 0.31 -0.83
N ALA A 398 6.17 -0.27 -1.48
CA ALA A 398 6.91 0.40 -2.56
C ALA A 398 6.01 0.71 -3.78
N ASP A 399 5.10 -0.20 -4.14
CA ASP A 399 4.11 0.01 -5.20
C ASP A 399 3.18 1.19 -4.86
N VAL A 400 2.75 1.29 -3.60
CA VAL A 400 1.89 2.39 -3.13
C VAL A 400 2.61 3.73 -3.21
N LEU A 401 3.87 3.81 -2.74
CA LEU A 401 4.66 5.03 -2.88
C LEU A 401 4.87 5.41 -4.35
N SER A 402 5.09 4.42 -5.23
CA SER A 402 5.22 4.67 -6.67
C SER A 402 3.92 5.22 -7.28
N GLY A 403 2.77 4.67 -6.88
CA GLY A 403 1.46 5.13 -7.34
C GLY A 403 1.12 6.54 -6.85
N LEU A 404 1.56 6.92 -5.65
CA LEU A 404 1.34 8.25 -5.07
C LEU A 404 2.11 9.37 -5.77
N CYS A 405 3.10 9.05 -6.62
CA CYS A 405 3.73 10.04 -7.49
C CYS A 405 2.84 10.45 -8.67
N GLN A 406 1.84 9.65 -9.03
CA GLN A 406 1.03 9.86 -10.22
C GLN A 406 -0.12 10.86 -9.95
N PRO A 407 -0.53 11.64 -10.96
CA PRO A 407 -1.71 12.49 -10.85
C PRO A 407 -2.97 11.69 -10.51
N VAL A 408 -3.77 12.20 -9.58
CA VAL A 408 -5.08 11.65 -9.23
C VAL A 408 -6.18 12.34 -10.04
N GLU A 409 -7.21 11.58 -10.39
CA GLU A 409 -8.43 12.14 -10.97
C GLU A 409 -9.21 12.92 -9.91
N ARG A 410 -9.88 13.98 -10.36
CA ARG A 410 -10.69 14.82 -9.46
C ARG A 410 -11.86 14.06 -8.85
N GLU A 411 -12.50 13.24 -9.67
CA GLU A 411 -13.59 12.35 -9.27
C GLU A 411 -13.05 10.92 -9.34
N GLY A 412 -13.08 10.20 -8.23
CA GLY A 412 -12.43 8.89 -8.13
C GLY A 412 -12.34 8.42 -6.69
N LYS A 413 -11.69 7.28 -6.45
CA LYS A 413 -11.55 6.70 -5.10
C LYS A 413 -10.76 7.62 -4.15
N GLU A 414 -9.91 8.49 -4.69
CA GLU A 414 -9.15 9.48 -3.94
C GLU A 414 -9.89 10.80 -3.73
N HIS A 415 -11.05 11.01 -4.39
CA HIS A 415 -11.80 12.27 -4.33
C HIS A 415 -10.94 13.52 -4.62
N GLY A 416 -9.98 13.39 -5.55
CA GLY A 416 -9.03 14.43 -5.92
C GLY A 416 -7.93 14.71 -4.88
N GLU A 417 -7.75 13.87 -3.86
CA GLU A 417 -6.67 14.01 -2.87
C GLU A 417 -5.37 13.34 -3.35
N GLY A 418 -4.29 14.10 -3.38
CA GLY A 418 -3.01 13.69 -3.97
C GLY A 418 -2.47 14.72 -4.94
N VAL A 419 -1.50 14.31 -5.75
CA VAL A 419 -0.92 15.12 -6.83
C VAL A 419 -1.98 15.34 -7.92
N SER A 420 -2.25 16.57 -8.32
CA SER A 420 -3.13 16.88 -9.45
C SER A 420 -2.36 16.94 -10.77
N VAL A 421 -3.09 16.94 -11.89
CA VAL A 421 -2.53 17.01 -13.25
C VAL A 421 -1.70 18.27 -13.55
N ASP A 422 -1.85 19.33 -12.75
CA ASP A 422 -1.05 20.56 -12.81
C ASP A 422 0.09 20.59 -11.77
N TYR A 423 0.32 19.47 -11.09
CA TYR A 423 1.34 19.22 -10.06
C TYR A 423 1.15 19.94 -8.73
N ALA A 424 -0.02 20.56 -8.49
CA ALA A 424 -0.42 20.92 -7.14
C ALA A 424 -0.76 19.66 -6.32
N ILE A 425 -0.80 19.78 -4.98
CA ILE A 425 -1.19 18.67 -4.12
C ILE A 425 -2.39 19.08 -3.26
N ASN A 426 -3.40 18.23 -3.28
CA ASN A 426 -4.67 18.43 -2.62
C ASN A 426 -4.85 17.46 -1.46
N GLN A 427 -5.44 17.94 -0.36
CA GLN A 427 -5.81 17.11 0.78
C GLN A 427 -6.94 17.78 1.58
N HIS A 428 -7.82 16.97 2.16
CA HIS A 428 -9.04 17.40 2.84
C HIS A 428 -9.96 18.17 1.90
N ASN A 429 -10.21 17.59 0.73
CA ASN A 429 -11.17 18.16 -0.20
C ASN A 429 -12.56 18.15 0.44
N ALA A 430 -13.16 19.34 0.58
CA ALA A 430 -14.45 19.49 1.23
C ALA A 430 -15.58 19.07 0.29
N LEU A 431 -16.58 18.36 0.82
CA LEU A 431 -17.75 17.96 0.05
C LEU A 431 -18.81 19.08 0.04
N ASN A 432 -19.17 19.57 -1.14
CA ASN A 432 -20.26 20.50 -1.37
C ASN A 432 -21.36 19.83 -2.21
N GLY A 433 -22.47 19.48 -1.58
CA GLY A 433 -23.50 18.67 -2.23
C GLY A 433 -22.94 17.31 -2.62
N SER A 434 -22.81 17.05 -3.91
CA SER A 434 -22.25 15.82 -4.47
C SER A 434 -20.85 16.00 -5.08
N GLN A 435 -20.22 17.17 -4.94
CA GLN A 435 -18.95 17.50 -5.57
C GLN A 435 -17.86 17.77 -4.53
N TYR A 436 -16.67 17.23 -4.76
CA TYR A 436 -15.50 17.56 -3.96
C TYR A 436 -14.86 18.87 -4.45
N CYS A 437 -14.63 19.78 -3.51
CA CYS A 437 -13.95 21.05 -3.72
C CYS A 437 -12.47 20.88 -3.34
N MET A 438 -11.57 21.15 -4.30
CA MET A 438 -10.13 20.94 -4.17
C MET A 438 -9.52 21.92 -3.17
N GLN A 439 -8.86 21.39 -2.15
CA GLN A 439 -8.16 22.16 -1.13
C GLN A 439 -6.65 22.06 -1.34
N LEU A 440 -6.04 23.18 -1.73
CA LEU A 440 -4.60 23.29 -1.97
C LEU A 440 -3.82 23.10 -0.67
N TYR A 441 -2.92 22.12 -0.65
CA TYR A 441 -2.21 21.72 0.56
C TYR A 441 -0.75 21.29 0.32
N SER A 442 -0.16 21.71 -0.80
CA SER A 442 1.19 21.33 -1.21
C SER A 442 2.28 21.60 -0.16
N GLY A 443 2.22 22.72 0.56
CA GLY A 443 3.22 23.14 1.53
C GLY A 443 3.17 22.42 2.89
N SER A 444 2.11 21.63 3.16
CA SER A 444 1.99 20.90 4.42
C SER A 444 1.68 19.43 4.22
N TYR A 445 0.44 19.02 3.87
CA TYR A 445 0.19 17.60 3.55
C TYR A 445 0.98 17.14 2.34
N GLY A 446 1.12 17.99 1.31
CA GLY A 446 2.00 17.69 0.18
C GLY A 446 3.45 17.53 0.60
N ALA A 447 3.96 18.38 1.49
CA ALA A 447 5.31 18.23 2.02
C ALA A 447 5.49 16.93 2.80
N GLU A 448 4.51 16.50 3.62
CA GLU A 448 4.57 15.20 4.28
C GLU A 448 4.53 14.04 3.27
N LEU A 449 3.64 14.10 2.27
CA LEU A 449 3.56 13.13 1.18
C LEU A 449 4.92 12.97 0.48
N LEU A 450 5.51 14.07 0.01
CA LEU A 450 6.78 14.06 -0.70
C LEU A 450 7.94 13.62 0.20
N ASN A 451 7.96 14.02 1.47
CA ASN A 451 8.93 13.51 2.45
C ASN A 451 8.86 11.98 2.56
N ARG A 452 7.67 11.39 2.67
CA ARG A 452 7.51 9.94 2.75
C ARG A 452 7.98 9.23 1.49
N ILE A 453 7.64 9.75 0.32
CA ILE A 453 8.06 9.17 -0.97
C ILE A 453 9.59 9.25 -1.12
N VAL A 454 10.20 10.41 -0.86
CA VAL A 454 11.65 10.61 -0.98
C VAL A 454 12.42 9.78 0.06
N GLU A 455 11.97 9.71 1.30
CA GLU A 455 12.56 8.81 2.31
C GLU A 455 12.47 7.34 1.85
N GLY A 456 11.34 6.93 1.27
CA GLY A 456 11.16 5.63 0.62
C GLY A 456 12.17 5.40 -0.51
N ALA A 457 12.31 6.35 -1.43
CA ALA A 457 13.24 6.27 -2.56
C ALA A 457 14.71 6.12 -2.14
N VAL A 458 15.11 6.72 -1.01
CA VAL A 458 16.46 6.60 -0.46
C VAL A 458 16.73 5.21 0.13
N VAL A 459 15.75 4.64 0.84
CA VAL A 459 15.93 3.35 1.54
C VAL A 459 15.68 2.13 0.66
N LEU A 460 14.73 2.23 -0.29
CA LEU A 460 14.34 1.15 -1.19
C LEU A 460 15.34 1.00 -2.33
N VAL A 461 15.66 -0.25 -2.70
CA VAL A 461 16.66 -0.56 -3.73
C VAL A 461 16.27 -1.77 -4.57
N SER A 462 16.79 -1.80 -5.81
CA SER A 462 16.65 -2.90 -6.77
C SER A 462 15.22 -3.43 -6.84
N GLU A 463 14.97 -4.67 -6.40
CA GLU A 463 13.66 -5.32 -6.45
C GLU A 463 12.55 -4.62 -5.66
N PHE A 464 12.92 -3.72 -4.76
CA PHE A 464 12.00 -2.93 -3.96
C PHE A 464 12.00 -1.45 -4.34
N SER A 465 12.79 -1.03 -5.34
CA SER A 465 12.81 0.37 -5.80
C SER A 465 11.44 0.85 -6.25
N LEU A 466 11.23 2.16 -6.08
CA LEU A 466 10.16 2.86 -6.79
C LEU A 466 10.40 2.76 -8.30
N THR A 467 9.32 2.77 -9.08
CA THR A 467 9.42 2.62 -10.53
C THR A 467 10.11 3.84 -11.16
N ALA A 468 10.78 3.63 -12.30
CA ALA A 468 11.42 4.74 -13.03
C ALA A 468 10.41 5.83 -13.43
N THR A 469 9.20 5.43 -13.84
CA THR A 469 8.09 6.36 -14.13
C THR A 469 7.69 7.17 -12.90
N ALA A 470 7.60 6.55 -11.72
CA ALA A 470 7.28 7.26 -10.49
C ALA A 470 8.37 8.28 -10.11
N MET A 471 9.64 7.94 -10.30
CA MET A 471 10.75 8.86 -10.02
C MET A 471 10.79 10.03 -11.02
N SER A 472 10.57 9.77 -12.31
CA SER A 472 10.47 10.82 -13.33
C SER A 472 9.28 11.74 -13.06
N GLU A 473 8.15 11.20 -12.64
CA GLU A 473 6.98 12.02 -12.33
C GLU A 473 7.20 12.85 -11.06
N LEU A 474 7.87 12.29 -10.07
CA LEU A 474 8.24 13.02 -8.85
C LEU A 474 9.17 14.21 -9.13
N VAL A 475 10.05 14.12 -10.15
CA VAL A 475 10.81 15.28 -10.65
C VAL A 475 9.86 16.40 -11.08
N ASN A 476 8.84 16.08 -11.89
CA ASN A 476 7.85 17.07 -12.34
C ASN A 476 7.07 17.64 -11.14
N VAL A 477 6.65 16.83 -10.17
CA VAL A 477 5.94 17.33 -8.97
C VAL A 477 6.77 18.35 -8.19
N VAL A 478 8.08 18.12 -8.07
CA VAL A 478 8.97 19.05 -7.36
C VAL A 478 9.26 20.30 -8.19
N VAL A 479 9.56 20.15 -9.48
CA VAL A 479 9.94 21.25 -10.38
C VAL A 479 8.72 22.09 -10.79
N GLU A 480 7.72 21.45 -11.37
CA GLU A 480 6.52 22.10 -11.92
C GLU A 480 5.46 22.38 -10.85
N GLY A 481 5.54 21.74 -9.69
CA GLY A 481 4.67 21.99 -8.54
C GLY A 481 5.35 22.86 -7.49
N MET A 482 6.05 22.20 -6.56
CA MET A 482 6.60 22.81 -5.33
C MET A 482 7.53 24.00 -5.60
N GLY A 483 8.28 23.98 -6.70
CA GLY A 483 9.24 25.02 -7.04
C GLY A 483 8.66 26.42 -7.28
N TRP A 484 7.37 26.48 -7.66
CA TRP A 484 6.62 27.73 -7.85
C TRP A 484 5.98 28.24 -6.56
N MET A 485 5.93 27.41 -5.51
CA MET A 485 5.20 27.69 -4.27
C MET A 485 6.10 28.22 -3.15
N GLY A 486 7.38 28.44 -3.43
CA GLY A 486 8.35 29.04 -2.50
C GLY A 486 9.26 30.08 -3.16
N TYR A 487 9.70 31.04 -2.36
CA TYR A 487 10.57 32.15 -2.75
C TYR A 487 11.28 32.72 -1.50
N ALA A 488 12.54 33.10 -1.63
CA ALA A 488 13.39 33.67 -0.58
C ALA A 488 13.37 32.84 0.72
N SER A 489 13.65 31.53 0.61
CA SER A 489 13.60 30.53 1.69
C SER A 489 12.24 30.25 2.33
N ARG A 490 11.15 30.86 1.85
CA ARG A 490 9.80 30.72 2.43
C ARG A 490 8.83 30.05 1.48
N MET A 491 7.81 29.43 2.05
CA MET A 491 6.64 28.91 1.32
C MET A 491 5.48 29.91 1.36
N ASP A 492 4.68 29.94 0.29
CA ASP A 492 3.41 30.68 0.25
C ASP A 492 2.41 30.18 1.30
N PHE A 493 1.59 31.06 1.86
CA PHE A 493 0.57 30.69 2.82
C PHE A 493 -0.58 29.88 2.23
N HIS A 494 -0.97 30.11 0.98
CA HIS A 494 -2.14 29.43 0.39
C HIS A 494 -1.96 27.91 0.32
N VAL A 495 -0.72 27.44 0.21
CA VAL A 495 -0.40 26.01 0.09
C VAL A 495 -0.29 25.29 1.44
N ASN A 496 -0.44 26.00 2.56
CA ASN A 496 -0.23 25.46 3.90
C ASN A 496 -1.52 25.11 4.66
N GLY A 497 -2.69 25.37 4.07
CA GLY A 497 -3.99 25.17 4.73
C GLY A 497 -4.03 25.77 6.14
N ARG A 498 -4.49 25.01 7.14
CA ARG A 498 -4.54 25.51 8.53
C ARG A 498 -3.16 25.75 9.16
N ALA A 499 -2.07 25.22 8.58
CA ALA A 499 -0.73 25.38 9.13
C ALA A 499 -0.20 26.82 9.01
N ILE A 500 -0.90 27.71 8.29
CA ILE A 500 -0.65 29.17 8.32
C ILE A 500 -0.57 29.70 9.76
N SER A 501 -1.35 29.15 10.71
CA SER A 501 -1.32 29.59 12.11
C SER A 501 -0.09 29.12 12.89
N ARG A 502 0.85 28.39 12.27
CA ARG A 502 2.11 27.92 12.88
C ARG A 502 3.32 28.80 12.53
N GLY A 503 3.12 29.89 11.80
CA GLY A 503 4.17 30.76 11.28
C GLY A 503 4.43 30.54 9.79
N VAL A 504 5.47 31.18 9.25
CA VAL A 504 5.86 31.07 7.82
C VAL A 504 6.74 29.84 7.61
N PRO A 505 6.30 28.82 6.87
CA PRO A 505 7.10 27.62 6.67
C PRO A 505 8.33 27.91 5.82
N SER A 506 9.44 27.26 6.15
CA SER A 506 10.63 27.25 5.30
C SER A 506 10.45 26.26 4.16
N ASN A 507 11.00 26.59 2.99
CA ASN A 507 11.06 25.69 1.83
C ASN A 507 12.33 24.81 1.80
N ALA A 508 13.15 24.81 2.86
CA ALA A 508 14.46 24.12 2.89
C ALA A 508 14.39 22.61 2.58
N HIS A 509 13.26 21.96 2.86
CA HIS A 509 13.06 20.54 2.57
C HIS A 509 13.08 20.24 1.06
N ILE A 510 12.75 21.22 0.20
CA ILE A 510 12.76 21.08 -1.26
C ILE A 510 14.17 20.76 -1.77
N ALA A 511 15.23 21.33 -1.17
CA ALA A 511 16.61 21.04 -1.58
C ALA A 511 16.94 19.57 -1.39
N LYS A 512 16.54 18.97 -0.26
CA LYS A 512 16.76 17.55 0.01
C LYS A 512 16.04 16.67 -1.02
N TRP A 513 14.83 17.04 -1.42
CA TRP A 513 14.12 16.32 -2.48
C TRP A 513 14.83 16.47 -3.82
N ALA A 514 15.22 17.69 -4.18
CA ALA A 514 15.92 17.98 -5.42
C ALA A 514 17.23 17.20 -5.54
N GLU A 515 18.02 17.14 -4.47
CA GLU A 515 19.27 16.35 -4.42
C GLU A 515 19.04 14.86 -4.70
N VAL A 516 17.99 14.27 -4.12
CA VAL A 516 17.62 12.87 -4.36
C VAL A 516 17.13 12.64 -5.80
N LEU A 517 16.53 13.66 -6.42
CA LEU A 517 15.90 13.58 -7.72
C LEU A 517 16.85 13.87 -8.90
N LEU A 518 17.99 14.53 -8.66
CA LEU A 518 19.00 14.83 -9.70
C LEU A 518 19.37 13.63 -10.59
N PRO A 519 19.55 12.39 -10.09
CA PRO A 519 19.89 11.24 -10.93
C PRO A 519 18.79 10.82 -11.90
N PHE A 520 17.53 11.21 -11.63
CA PHE A 520 16.35 10.81 -12.39
C PHE A 520 15.86 11.89 -13.35
N ALA A 521 16.40 13.10 -13.25
CA ALA A 521 16.04 14.23 -14.07
C ALA A 521 16.77 14.23 -15.43
N ASP A 522 16.07 14.67 -16.47
CA ASP A 522 16.69 15.08 -17.74
C ASP A 522 17.53 16.36 -17.58
N THR A 523 18.16 16.83 -18.67
CA THR A 523 19.03 18.02 -18.62
C THR A 523 18.30 19.28 -18.15
N ALA A 524 17.11 19.56 -18.69
CA ALA A 524 16.38 20.78 -18.34
C ALA A 524 15.91 20.74 -16.88
N ASN A 525 15.41 19.59 -16.43
CA ASN A 525 15.00 19.38 -15.05
C ASN A 525 16.18 19.42 -14.07
N LYS A 526 17.38 18.96 -14.45
CA LYS A 526 18.58 19.12 -13.61
C LYS A 526 18.94 20.58 -13.37
N GLU A 527 18.81 21.43 -14.39
CA GLU A 527 19.02 22.88 -14.24
C GLU A 527 17.99 23.48 -13.27
N ALA A 528 16.71 23.12 -13.43
CA ALA A 528 15.64 23.56 -12.54
C ALA A 528 15.82 23.09 -11.08
N LEU A 529 16.24 21.84 -10.88
CA LEU A 529 16.51 21.29 -9.54
C LEU A 529 17.70 21.99 -8.87
N ASN A 530 18.79 22.25 -9.60
CA ASN A 530 19.93 23.01 -9.07
C ASN A 530 19.54 24.45 -8.74
N GLU A 531 18.70 25.09 -9.58
CA GLU A 531 18.13 26.39 -9.30
C GLU A 531 17.29 26.35 -8.00
N LEU A 532 16.46 25.33 -7.80
CA LEU A 532 15.70 25.15 -6.56
C LEU A 532 16.59 25.01 -5.32
N ILE A 533 17.62 24.16 -5.37
CA ILE A 533 18.55 23.97 -4.24
C ILE A 533 19.10 25.34 -3.78
N ARG A 534 19.57 26.16 -4.74
CA ARG A 534 20.06 27.52 -4.47
C ARG A 534 18.97 28.44 -3.89
N ARG A 535 17.76 28.43 -4.45
CA ARG A 535 16.65 29.29 -4.00
C ARG A 535 16.20 28.99 -2.56
N THR A 536 16.33 27.74 -2.11
CA THR A 536 15.94 27.37 -0.74
C THR A 536 16.81 28.02 0.35
N ILE A 537 18.07 28.37 0.04
CA ILE A 537 18.94 29.12 0.96
C ILE A 537 18.76 30.64 0.84
N GLY A 538 17.78 31.10 0.05
CA GLY A 538 17.38 32.49 -0.07
C GLY A 538 18.13 33.27 -1.15
N ASP A 539 18.96 32.56 -1.93
CA ASP A 539 19.60 33.15 -3.10
C ASP A 539 18.61 33.16 -4.28
N GLU A 540 18.04 34.32 -4.56
CA GLU A 540 17.14 34.58 -5.69
C GLU A 540 17.83 35.41 -6.79
N SER A 541 19.17 35.40 -6.84
CA SER A 541 19.96 36.23 -7.78
C SER A 541 19.83 35.82 -9.26
N ASN A 542 19.44 34.57 -9.55
CA ASN A 542 19.33 34.05 -10.90
C ASN A 542 18.24 32.98 -11.05
N ASN A 543 17.00 33.41 -11.26
CA ASN A 543 15.83 32.54 -11.35
C ASN A 543 15.38 32.27 -12.79
N GLN A 544 16.24 31.71 -13.64
CA GLN A 544 15.97 31.61 -15.07
C GLN A 544 14.80 30.69 -15.36
N TYR A 545 14.74 29.54 -14.68
CA TYR A 545 13.69 28.55 -14.90
C TYR A 545 12.34 29.04 -14.36
N TYR A 546 12.35 29.67 -13.18
CA TYR A 546 11.12 30.10 -12.51
C TYR A 546 10.66 31.52 -12.87
N SER A 547 11.38 32.25 -13.73
CA SER A 547 11.01 33.62 -14.11
C SER A 547 9.71 33.65 -14.91
N GLY A 548 8.74 34.44 -14.46
CA GLY A 548 7.42 34.57 -15.06
C GLY A 548 6.33 34.03 -14.14
N GLY A 549 5.28 33.43 -14.69
CA GLY A 549 4.17 32.98 -13.85
C GLY A 549 3.50 31.69 -14.29
N ARG A 550 2.98 30.98 -13.29
CA ARG A 550 2.34 29.68 -13.43
C ARG A 550 0.97 29.69 -12.77
N LEU A 551 -0.01 29.24 -13.53
CA LEU A 551 -1.38 29.02 -13.05
C LEU A 551 -1.59 27.55 -12.71
N PHE A 552 -2.04 27.29 -11.50
CA PHE A 552 -2.54 25.99 -11.04
C PHE A 552 -4.06 26.01 -11.13
N TRP A 553 -4.58 25.66 -12.30
CA TRP A 553 -6.00 25.78 -12.65
C TRP A 553 -6.89 24.80 -11.88
N VAL A 554 -6.34 23.70 -11.35
CA VAL A 554 -7.09 22.79 -10.46
C VAL A 554 -7.43 23.49 -9.14
N ASN A 555 -6.61 24.45 -8.73
CA ASN A 555 -6.70 25.11 -7.43
C ASN A 555 -7.01 26.61 -7.50
N ASP A 556 -7.27 27.19 -8.67
CA ASP A 556 -7.47 28.64 -8.85
C ASP A 556 -6.34 29.46 -8.18
N TYR A 557 -5.09 29.02 -8.34
CA TYR A 557 -3.91 29.56 -7.67
C TYR A 557 -2.87 30.02 -8.70
N LEU A 558 -2.26 31.18 -8.47
CA LEU A 558 -1.26 31.78 -9.32
C LEU A 558 0.03 32.01 -8.52
N ALA A 559 1.15 31.59 -9.08
CA ALA A 559 2.48 32.00 -8.66
C ALA A 559 3.13 32.82 -9.77
N HIS A 560 3.71 33.97 -9.43
CA HIS A 560 4.50 34.78 -10.34
C HIS A 560 5.82 35.15 -9.67
N ILE A 561 6.94 34.82 -10.29
CA ILE A 561 8.29 35.12 -9.80
C ILE A 561 8.91 36.11 -10.78
N GLY A 562 9.07 37.34 -10.31
CA GLY A 562 9.78 38.40 -11.01
C GLY A 562 11.28 38.37 -10.71
N SER A 563 12.00 39.40 -11.18
CA SER A 563 13.45 39.49 -10.99
C SER A 563 13.89 39.59 -9.53
N HIS A 564 13.10 40.29 -8.70
CA HIS A 564 13.41 40.56 -7.28
C HIS A 564 12.17 40.49 -6.39
N TYR A 565 11.11 39.81 -6.85
CA TYR A 565 9.91 39.64 -6.06
C TYR A 565 9.18 38.36 -6.47
N CYS A 566 8.25 37.94 -5.61
CA CYS A 566 7.26 36.93 -5.95
C CYS A 566 5.88 37.38 -5.50
N VAL A 567 4.88 37.10 -6.34
CA VAL A 567 3.46 37.29 -6.07
C VAL A 567 2.79 35.93 -6.08
N TRP A 568 2.07 35.63 -5.00
CA TRP A 568 1.17 34.49 -4.93
C TRP A 568 -0.26 34.99 -4.75
N ALA A 569 -1.16 34.54 -5.60
CA ALA A 569 -2.55 34.93 -5.56
C ALA A 569 -3.47 33.72 -5.55
N LYS A 570 -4.54 33.81 -4.77
CA LYS A 570 -5.54 32.75 -4.65
C LYS A 570 -6.93 33.29 -4.93
N ALA A 571 -7.55 32.73 -5.96
CA ALA A 571 -8.97 32.85 -6.21
C ALA A 571 -9.72 31.62 -5.66
N ILE A 572 -11.04 31.65 -5.68
CA ILE A 572 -11.87 30.47 -5.38
C ILE A 572 -13.03 30.38 -6.36
N SER A 573 -13.41 29.16 -6.70
CA SER A 573 -14.62 28.83 -7.46
C SER A 573 -15.48 27.82 -6.70
N THR A 574 -16.60 27.41 -7.29
CA THR A 574 -17.37 26.22 -6.87
C THR A 574 -16.51 24.95 -6.78
N ARG A 575 -15.33 24.93 -7.42
CA ARG A 575 -14.44 23.78 -7.48
C ARG A 575 -13.38 23.74 -6.40
N THR A 576 -13.14 24.84 -5.68
CA THR A 576 -11.95 24.99 -4.83
C THR A 576 -12.27 25.57 -3.47
N VAL A 577 -11.43 25.25 -2.48
CA VAL A 577 -11.56 25.72 -1.10
C VAL A 577 -10.55 26.84 -0.83
N GLY A 578 -10.97 27.87 -0.10
CA GLY A 578 -10.11 29.00 0.28
C GLY A 578 -9.18 28.74 1.48
N GLY A 579 -9.44 27.67 2.24
CA GLY A 579 -8.67 27.26 3.42
C GLY A 579 -9.57 26.57 4.45
N GLU A 580 -8.97 26.02 5.50
CA GLU A 580 -9.69 25.34 6.59
C GLU A 580 -9.22 25.78 7.97
N SER A 581 -10.07 25.55 8.98
CA SER A 581 -9.66 25.40 10.37
C SER A 581 -9.79 23.94 10.81
N GLY A 582 -9.10 23.57 11.88
CA GLY A 582 -9.17 22.20 12.42
C GLY A 582 -8.25 22.04 13.61
N ASN A 583 -8.62 21.21 14.59
CA ASN A 583 -7.81 20.95 15.78
C ASN A 583 -7.36 22.22 16.54
N GLY A 584 -8.18 23.28 16.56
CA GLY A 584 -7.84 24.56 17.18
C GLY A 584 -6.93 25.47 16.34
N GLU A 585 -6.59 25.07 15.11
CA GLU A 585 -5.71 25.81 14.21
C GLU A 585 -6.49 26.65 13.19
N ASN A 586 -5.87 27.76 12.75
CA ASN A 586 -6.42 28.73 11.80
C ASN A 586 -7.87 29.21 12.08
N PRO A 587 -8.25 29.59 13.31
CA PRO A 587 -9.63 29.94 13.64
C PRO A 587 -10.16 31.21 12.95
N LYS A 588 -9.27 32.03 12.36
CA LYS A 588 -9.61 33.31 11.72
C LYS A 588 -9.40 33.32 10.20
N GLY A 589 -9.01 32.20 9.60
CA GLY A 589 -8.66 32.10 8.17
C GLY A 589 -9.81 32.22 7.16
N TYR A 590 -10.94 32.81 7.54
CA TYR A 590 -12.17 32.83 6.73
C TYR A 590 -12.00 33.56 5.39
N TYR A 591 -11.15 34.58 5.29
CA TYR A 591 -10.98 35.35 4.05
C TYR A 591 -9.78 34.93 3.19
N MET A 592 -9.12 33.81 3.51
CA MET A 592 -7.96 33.30 2.74
C MET A 592 -8.26 32.96 1.27
N GLY A 593 -9.53 32.74 0.90
CA GLY A 593 -9.94 32.52 -0.48
C GLY A 593 -10.51 33.76 -1.18
N ALA A 594 -10.56 34.92 -0.51
CA ALA A 594 -11.27 36.10 -0.98
C ALA A 594 -10.42 36.98 -1.92
N GLY A 595 -9.60 36.37 -2.78
CA GLY A 595 -8.70 37.09 -3.68
C GLY A 595 -7.42 37.57 -3.00
N THR A 596 -6.93 36.80 -2.03
CA THR A 596 -5.68 37.14 -1.34
C THR A 596 -4.53 37.16 -2.32
N CYS A 597 -3.63 38.14 -2.14
CA CYS A 597 -2.47 38.37 -2.97
C CYS A 597 -1.28 38.74 -2.08
N PHE A 598 -0.34 37.81 -1.92
CA PHE A 598 0.86 38.00 -1.12
C PHE A 598 2.04 38.38 -2.01
N LEU A 599 2.70 39.47 -1.65
CA LEU A 599 3.90 39.98 -2.32
C LEU A 599 5.09 39.81 -1.36
N THR A 600 6.15 39.19 -1.84
CA THR A 600 7.40 39.02 -1.10
C THR A 600 8.59 39.48 -1.95
N HIS A 601 9.57 40.12 -1.33
CA HIS A 601 10.84 40.54 -1.93
C HIS A 601 12.00 39.82 -1.24
N HIS A 602 12.02 39.77 0.10
CA HIS A 602 13.12 39.18 0.87
C HIS A 602 12.68 38.06 1.83
N GLY A 603 11.42 37.63 1.79
CA GLY A 603 10.92 36.49 2.56
C GLY A 603 10.70 36.75 4.05
N LYS A 604 10.65 38.01 4.50
CA LYS A 604 10.39 38.36 5.92
C LYS A 604 9.17 39.28 6.12
N GLU A 605 8.52 39.68 5.03
CA GLU A 605 7.38 40.60 4.99
C GLU A 605 6.21 40.10 5.85
N TYR A 606 6.08 38.79 5.99
CA TYR A 606 5.03 38.13 6.77
C TYR A 606 5.57 37.33 7.97
N GLU A 607 6.84 37.50 8.34
CA GLU A 607 7.45 36.73 9.42
C GLU A 607 6.80 37.07 10.78
N GLY A 608 6.17 36.07 11.39
CA GLY A 608 5.51 36.21 12.70
C GLY A 608 4.26 37.11 12.70
N ILE A 609 3.70 37.47 11.54
CA ILE A 609 2.59 38.42 11.44
C ILE A 609 1.26 37.85 11.95
N GLN A 610 1.05 36.54 11.91
CA GLN A 610 -0.25 35.88 12.09
C GLN A 610 -0.97 36.20 13.41
N PRO A 611 -0.29 36.30 14.58
CA PRO A 611 -0.93 36.66 15.84
C PRO A 611 -1.46 38.10 15.88
N VAL A 612 -0.85 39.01 15.11
CA VAL A 612 -1.17 40.45 15.09
C VAL A 612 -1.86 40.90 13.79
N TRP A 613 -2.04 39.98 12.83
CA TRP A 613 -2.68 40.26 11.56
C TRP A 613 -4.14 40.67 11.77
N ASP A 614 -4.56 41.78 11.17
CA ASP A 614 -5.98 42.02 10.96
C ASP A 614 -6.50 41.09 9.85
N TRP A 615 -7.16 40.01 10.26
CA TRP A 615 -7.69 38.98 9.37
C TRP A 615 -8.87 39.47 8.51
N GLN A 616 -9.42 40.67 8.75
CA GLN A 616 -10.35 41.34 7.82
C GLN A 616 -9.61 42.23 6.82
N ARG A 617 -8.28 42.30 6.85
CA ARG A 617 -7.44 43.12 5.97
C ARG A 617 -6.29 42.32 5.39
N LEU A 618 -6.60 41.11 4.93
CA LEU A 618 -5.64 40.30 4.21
C LEU A 618 -5.28 41.00 2.88
N PRO A 619 -3.99 41.04 2.50
CA PRO A 619 -3.53 41.62 1.23
C PRO A 619 -4.36 41.13 0.03
N GLY A 620 -4.80 42.06 -0.82
CA GLY A 620 -5.59 41.78 -2.03
C GLY A 620 -7.10 41.63 -1.84
N THR A 621 -7.57 41.39 -0.60
CA THR A 621 -8.98 41.07 -0.38
C THR A 621 -9.92 42.28 -0.45
N THR A 622 -11.16 42.04 -0.89
CA THR A 622 -12.29 42.98 -0.70
C THR A 622 -13.31 42.30 0.21
N VAL A 623 -13.34 42.67 1.49
CA VAL A 623 -14.14 42.00 2.53
C VAL A 623 -14.81 42.99 3.48
N GLU A 624 -15.88 42.57 4.14
CA GLU A 624 -16.55 43.40 5.14
C GLU A 624 -15.63 43.76 6.32
N GLN A 625 -15.81 44.98 6.87
CA GLN A 625 -15.09 45.46 8.06
C GLN A 625 -16.06 45.55 9.23
N VAL A 626 -16.18 44.47 10.01
CA VAL A 626 -17.15 44.37 11.09
C VAL A 626 -16.44 44.36 12.44
N PRO A 627 -16.75 45.29 13.36
CA PRO A 627 -16.25 45.23 14.73
C PRO A 627 -16.73 43.96 15.44
N ASN A 628 -15.85 43.31 16.22
CA ASN A 628 -16.16 42.06 16.93
C ASN A 628 -16.69 40.94 16.01
N PHE A 629 -16.14 40.85 14.79
CA PHE A 629 -16.55 39.86 13.79
C PHE A 629 -16.54 38.45 14.37
N LYS A 630 -17.69 37.76 14.27
CA LYS A 630 -17.83 36.37 14.64
C LYS A 630 -17.40 35.50 13.47
N TRP A 631 -16.21 34.89 13.60
CA TRP A 631 -15.63 34.03 12.57
C TRP A 631 -16.56 32.84 12.27
N PRO A 632 -16.96 32.64 11.00
CA PRO A 632 -17.76 31.49 10.60
C PRO A 632 -17.05 30.16 10.86
N ASN A 633 -17.82 29.07 10.93
CA ASN A 633 -17.25 27.73 10.98
C ASN A 633 -16.59 27.39 9.65
N THR A 634 -15.29 27.09 9.69
CA THR A 634 -14.47 26.69 8.54
C THR A 634 -13.80 25.33 8.76
N ALA A 635 -14.32 24.55 9.72
CA ALA A 635 -13.75 23.27 10.09
C ALA A 635 -13.64 22.36 8.87
N TRP A 636 -12.44 21.87 8.57
CA TRP A 636 -12.15 20.99 7.44
C TRP A 636 -12.68 21.51 6.09
N GLY A 637 -12.59 22.84 5.88
CA GLY A 637 -12.95 23.48 4.61
C GLY A 637 -14.46 23.66 4.39
N VAL A 638 -15.29 23.32 5.37
CA VAL A 638 -16.75 23.49 5.27
C VAL A 638 -17.11 24.96 5.04
N ASN A 639 -17.99 25.23 4.06
CA ASN A 639 -18.42 26.55 3.62
C ASN A 639 -17.30 27.49 3.11
N MET A 640 -16.13 26.93 2.78
CA MET A 640 -14.98 27.71 2.34
C MET A 640 -14.79 27.71 0.82
N TRP A 641 -15.69 27.10 0.07
CA TRP A 641 -15.72 27.15 -1.40
C TRP A 641 -16.23 28.49 -1.96
N GLY A 642 -15.99 28.72 -3.25
CA GLY A 642 -16.52 29.86 -3.99
C GLY A 642 -17.99 29.65 -4.41
N SER A 643 -18.70 30.75 -4.63
CA SER A 643 -20.13 30.70 -5.05
C SER A 643 -20.33 30.68 -6.57
N HIS A 644 -19.25 30.87 -7.32
CA HIS A 644 -19.29 31.07 -8.78
C HIS A 644 -18.31 30.14 -9.50
N ASP A 645 -18.70 29.69 -10.69
CA ASP A 645 -17.82 28.89 -11.56
C ASP A 645 -16.72 29.75 -12.20
N PHE A 646 -16.99 31.05 -12.36
CA PHE A 646 -16.06 32.04 -12.93
C PHE A 646 -14.95 32.36 -11.92
N ALA A 647 -13.95 31.49 -11.88
CA ALA A 647 -12.63 31.77 -11.36
C ALA A 647 -11.60 30.95 -12.14
N GLY A 648 -10.42 31.53 -12.32
CA GLY A 648 -9.35 30.91 -13.09
C GLY A 648 -8.48 31.97 -13.75
N GLY A 649 -7.64 31.54 -14.69
CA GLY A 649 -6.67 32.43 -15.28
C GLY A 649 -6.09 31.90 -16.59
N VAL A 650 -5.12 32.64 -17.10
CA VAL A 650 -4.30 32.22 -18.25
C VAL A 650 -2.84 32.60 -17.97
N SER A 651 -1.93 31.77 -18.44
CA SER A 651 -0.49 32.02 -18.41
C SER A 651 0.15 31.61 -19.74
N ASP A 652 1.06 32.44 -20.26
CA ASP A 652 1.98 32.06 -21.34
C ASP A 652 3.37 31.68 -20.81
N GLY A 653 3.51 31.51 -19.50
CA GLY A 653 4.76 31.27 -18.77
C GLY A 653 5.47 32.54 -18.33
N LYS A 654 5.19 33.71 -18.94
CA LYS A 654 5.81 35.01 -18.61
C LYS A 654 4.81 36.00 -18.03
N ARG A 655 3.64 36.11 -18.66
CA ARG A 655 2.53 36.98 -18.28
C ARG A 655 1.38 36.12 -17.79
N THR A 656 0.71 36.61 -16.76
CA THR A 656 -0.33 35.85 -16.08
C THR A 656 -1.49 36.73 -15.68
N LEU A 657 -2.70 36.22 -15.87
CA LEU A 657 -3.93 36.82 -15.40
C LEU A 657 -4.68 35.81 -14.54
N LEU A 658 -5.17 36.24 -13.39
CA LEU A 658 -6.06 35.47 -12.51
C LEU A 658 -7.28 36.33 -12.24
N SER A 659 -8.48 35.78 -12.37
CA SER A 659 -9.73 36.51 -12.18
C SER A 659 -10.73 35.66 -11.42
N MET A 660 -11.66 36.31 -10.71
CA MET A 660 -12.79 35.64 -10.07
C MET A 660 -14.00 36.55 -9.91
N GLU A 661 -15.18 35.93 -9.92
CA GLU A 661 -16.38 36.53 -9.38
C GLU A 661 -16.51 36.15 -7.88
N LEU A 662 -16.51 37.15 -7.00
CA LEU A 662 -16.58 36.93 -5.56
C LEU A 662 -17.95 37.28 -5.02
N SER A 663 -18.63 36.25 -4.50
CA SER A 663 -19.76 36.40 -3.58
C SER A 663 -19.47 35.66 -2.29
N ARG A 664 -19.48 36.39 -1.17
CA ARG A 664 -19.29 35.84 0.18
C ARG A 664 -20.09 36.68 1.18
N LYS A 665 -21.19 36.10 1.70
CA LYS A 665 -22.20 36.72 2.56
C LYS A 665 -22.63 38.14 2.14
N ASN A 666 -21.89 39.16 2.56
CA ASN A 666 -22.22 40.58 2.38
C ASN A 666 -21.43 41.27 1.25
N VAL A 667 -20.53 40.56 0.58
CA VAL A 667 -19.72 41.09 -0.53
C VAL A 667 -20.19 40.43 -1.83
N ASN A 668 -20.66 41.23 -2.77
CA ASN A 668 -20.92 40.84 -4.17
C ASN A 668 -20.12 41.77 -5.08
N ARG A 669 -19.04 41.29 -5.72
CA ARG A 669 -18.36 42.06 -6.77
C ARG A 669 -17.69 41.16 -7.82
N PRO A 670 -17.84 41.43 -9.11
CA PRO A 670 -16.96 40.88 -10.14
C PRO A 670 -15.60 41.61 -10.08
N GLY A 671 -14.50 40.88 -9.88
CA GLY A 671 -13.15 41.46 -9.75
C GLY A 671 -12.25 41.05 -10.91
N PHE A 672 -11.78 42.03 -11.70
CA PHE A 672 -10.67 41.86 -12.64
C PHE A 672 -9.34 42.10 -11.90
N LEU A 673 -8.43 41.13 -11.95
CA LEU A 673 -7.01 41.32 -11.64
C LEU A 673 -6.23 41.07 -12.94
N GLY A 674 -5.96 42.12 -13.70
CA GLY A 674 -5.19 42.04 -14.95
C GLY A 674 -4.73 43.39 -15.50
N ASP A 675 -3.40 43.53 -15.58
CA ASP A 675 -2.56 44.46 -16.34
C ASP A 675 -2.66 45.99 -16.15
N SER A 676 -1.74 46.55 -15.34
CA SER A 676 -0.65 47.42 -15.84
C SER A 676 0.20 47.99 -14.68
N ASN A 677 1.52 47.79 -14.77
CA ASN A 677 2.60 48.23 -13.88
C ASN A 677 2.56 47.69 -12.44
N LEU A 678 2.95 46.42 -12.27
CA LEU A 678 3.84 45.93 -11.20
C LEU A 678 4.66 44.74 -11.74
#